data_AF-A0A957DBX8-F1
#
_entry.id   AF-A0A957DBX8-F1
#
_cell.length_a   1.000
_cell.length_b   1.000
_cell.length_c   1.000
_cell.angle_alpha   90.00
_cell.angle_beta   90.00
_cell.angle_gamma   90.00
#
_symmetry.space_group_name_H-M   'P 1'
#
loop_
_entity.id
_entity.type
_entity.pdbx_description
1 polymer ?
#
loop_
_entity_poly.entity_id
_entity_poly.type
_entity_poly.pdbx_seq_one_letter_code
_entity_poly.pdbx_strand_id
1 'polypeptide(L)'
;MQDNGRGRHGWKHGTVWLLGGLLALAAAVLLRWPPAILAVDLNQTRLDRAMPAFSPTHTLQQTFVPRQDGLREVEILLAKPDRDDETGTFTLSLWDDTQTVVARESWSAANLSHNQSLVLRLPRQPHSANHTYTLTLQGDETNTVSAWAYSLNVIERGQLQWTDGSRPDAAALRLVTRYQLGWGQALAWLGQTLWQEGGLLVLTVAFLGLPGGLLLPLFPPARRWDRAAWWGISLALGAATWPLLWFWLSLVGGRWRGWSLWLVLLAGWGVILLRARHVARKSGVQNKRDAAAHGTLILLLLLALSLRLLAVRDLAFPPWVDASRHALITEVMVAGGRFPTNYGALLPVARAPYHYGFHAIAASLDLMGGWTLPAFLLYLGQWLNSIIPLVIYAATWLVTRHRGGSLAAAFLVAVPFFFPAYYATWGRFTQLTALLILPALLALTWQILRGGRHWRGGWWPVGMLSAGIFLIHIRVFLLYLPFAALAWLASHARRTRSLAAAALLALTLTLPRWIQLWQFNQGKQLTSAIAGYNAFPIGYVQAGWERWFLVFAGIGLLYTFYAAWRRRPWAALPITLGLWVTTTLLLISGRLPGIPSSWLVNLNSAYITLFIPLAWLFGLLLWRAARWLRRQRPAAQNAARLLAGGLLVVLLLFGGHQQITILNEQTLLANPADAAALQWLDANIPATAKVAVNSWRWLGSTWAASDGGAWILPLTGRQTTTPPVDYIYDPTLARQVSAFNESAAQMADWSTPAAADWLRQQGVTHIFVGVKGGFFNPATLRRNPRLTLLYSQGGAFIFAVDPNPVSPPLKSGATPRNRVF
;
A
#
# COMPACT_ATOMS: atom_id res chain seq x y z
N MET A 1 -35.13 38.38 31.70
CA MET A 1 -33.83 38.33 32.41
C MET A 1 -33.73 36.99 33.13
N GLN A 2 -32.67 36.22 32.86
CA GLN A 2 -32.26 34.89 33.41
C GLN A 2 -32.17 33.79 32.34
N ASP A 3 -31.16 33.85 31.48
CA ASP A 3 -30.55 32.64 30.87
C ASP A 3 -29.06 32.89 30.51
N ASN A 4 -28.27 33.36 31.48
CA ASN A 4 -26.81 33.55 31.33
C ASN A 4 -25.97 32.47 32.07
N GLY A 5 -26.57 31.35 32.48
CA GLY A 5 -25.89 30.32 33.29
C GLY A 5 -25.15 29.20 32.52
N ARG A 6 -25.37 29.04 31.21
CA ARG A 6 -24.88 27.85 30.46
C ARG A 6 -23.41 27.92 30.02
N GLY A 7 -22.74 29.05 30.18
CA GLY A 7 -21.32 29.22 29.82
C GLY A 7 -20.34 28.55 30.79
N ARG A 8 -20.64 28.52 32.11
CA ARG A 8 -19.70 28.06 33.15
C ARG A 8 -19.64 26.54 33.34
N HIS A 9 -20.66 25.77 32.93
CA HIS A 9 -20.65 24.31 33.08
C HIS A 9 -19.88 23.57 31.96
N GLY A 10 -19.82 24.12 30.74
CA GLY A 10 -19.07 23.50 29.64
C GLY A 10 -17.56 23.39 29.92
N TRP A 11 -16.99 24.41 30.57
CA TRP A 11 -15.58 24.46 30.93
C TRP A 11 -15.18 23.38 31.94
N LYS A 12 -15.99 23.15 32.98
CA LYS A 12 -15.73 22.12 34.01
C LYS A 12 -15.78 20.68 33.46
N HIS A 13 -16.48 20.45 32.34
CA HIS A 13 -16.57 19.12 31.74
C HIS A 13 -15.41 18.80 30.80
N GLY A 14 -14.85 19.80 30.13
CA GLY A 14 -13.68 19.64 29.26
C GLY A 14 -12.40 19.36 30.06
N THR A 15 -12.25 19.97 31.24
CA THR A 15 -11.04 19.85 32.07
C THR A 15 -10.78 18.42 32.55
N VAL A 16 -11.81 17.66 32.96
CA VAL A 16 -11.64 16.26 33.43
C VAL A 16 -11.19 15.34 32.30
N TRP A 17 -11.72 15.53 31.09
CA TRP A 17 -11.31 14.75 29.93
C TRP A 17 -9.86 15.05 29.54
N LEU A 18 -9.47 16.33 29.56
CA LEU A 18 -8.09 16.74 29.32
C LEU A 18 -7.12 16.18 30.37
N LEU A 19 -7.51 16.18 31.66
CA LEU A 19 -6.72 15.59 32.73
C LEU A 19 -6.42 14.11 32.47
N GLY A 20 -7.42 13.33 32.03
CA GLY A 20 -7.23 11.92 31.70
C GLY A 20 -6.24 11.72 30.55
N GLY A 21 -6.31 12.60 29.54
CA GLY A 21 -5.34 12.62 28.44
C GLY A 21 -3.93 12.97 28.90
N LEU A 22 -3.78 13.98 29.75
CA LEU A 22 -2.48 14.39 30.31
C LEU A 22 -1.85 13.29 31.17
N LEU A 23 -2.64 12.60 31.99
CA LEU A 23 -2.17 11.47 32.79
C LEU A 23 -1.68 10.32 31.89
N ALA A 24 -2.43 9.99 30.84
CA ALA A 24 -2.01 8.97 29.87
C ALA A 24 -0.74 9.38 29.12
N LEU A 25 -0.60 10.66 28.75
CA LEU A 25 0.58 11.18 28.09
C LEU A 25 1.81 11.16 29.02
N ALA A 26 1.65 11.57 30.28
CA ALA A 26 2.73 11.49 31.27
C ALA A 26 3.16 10.04 31.51
N ALA A 27 2.21 9.11 31.63
CA ALA A 27 2.50 7.69 31.74
C ALA A 27 3.22 7.15 30.50
N ALA A 28 2.78 7.54 29.30
CA ALA A 28 3.43 7.17 28.03
C ALA A 28 4.89 7.64 27.96
N VAL A 29 5.17 8.87 28.39
CA VAL A 29 6.54 9.42 28.45
C VAL A 29 7.40 8.66 29.46
N LEU A 30 6.88 8.41 30.67
CA LEU A 30 7.59 7.66 31.73
C LEU A 30 7.90 6.22 31.29
N LEU A 31 6.96 5.58 30.59
CA LEU A 31 7.09 4.21 30.08
C LEU A 31 7.88 4.13 28.75
N ARG A 32 8.30 5.28 28.18
CA ARG A 32 8.92 5.36 26.84
C ARG A 32 8.09 4.63 25.77
N TRP A 33 6.77 4.79 25.84
CA TRP A 33 5.82 4.12 24.96
C TRP A 33 4.95 5.14 24.21
N PRO A 34 4.73 4.99 22.90
CA PRO A 34 5.32 3.99 22.01
C PRO A 34 6.83 4.22 21.84
N PRO A 35 7.59 3.19 21.40
CA PRO A 35 9.02 3.35 21.14
C PRO A 35 9.28 4.39 20.04
N ALA A 36 10.53 4.84 19.97
CA ALA A 36 10.95 5.73 18.90
C ALA A 36 10.80 5.04 17.52
N ILE A 37 10.39 5.82 16.52
CA ILE A 37 10.21 5.32 15.16
C ILE A 37 11.58 5.19 14.50
N LEU A 38 12.05 3.96 14.37
CA LEU A 38 13.26 3.61 13.61
C LEU A 38 12.86 3.12 12.22
N ALA A 39 13.57 3.58 11.21
CA ALA A 39 13.39 3.12 9.84
C ALA A 39 14.74 2.91 9.16
N VAL A 40 14.77 1.96 8.22
CA VAL A 40 15.95 1.66 7.43
C VAL A 40 16.26 2.83 6.51
N ASP A 41 17.51 3.30 6.56
CA ASP A 41 18.05 4.25 5.61
C ASP A 41 18.84 3.50 4.54
N LEU A 42 20.11 3.15 4.76
CA LEU A 42 20.88 2.34 3.82
C LEU A 42 20.59 0.85 4.05
N ASN A 43 20.34 0.11 2.98
CA ASN A 43 19.99 -1.31 3.03
C ASN A 43 20.85 -2.15 2.10
N GLN A 44 22.13 -2.33 2.44
CA GLN A 44 23.03 -3.21 1.69
C GLN A 44 23.08 -4.59 2.35
N THR A 45 22.35 -5.54 1.77
CA THR A 45 22.23 -6.92 2.27
C THR A 45 22.98 -7.95 1.44
N ARG A 46 23.56 -7.57 0.29
CA ARG A 46 24.33 -8.50 -0.57
C ARG A 46 25.67 -8.83 0.07
N LEU A 47 26.11 -10.07 -0.12
CA LEU A 47 27.39 -10.59 0.37
C LEU A 47 27.88 -11.73 -0.52
N ASP A 48 29.20 -11.82 -0.71
CA ASP A 48 29.87 -12.92 -1.42
C ASP A 48 31.32 -13.15 -0.94
N ARG A 49 31.78 -12.40 0.06
CA ARG A 49 33.13 -12.48 0.63
C ARG A 49 33.08 -12.36 2.15
N ALA A 50 33.81 -13.23 2.85
CA ALA A 50 34.18 -12.99 4.24
C ALA A 50 35.50 -12.22 4.26
N MET A 51 35.59 -11.16 5.04
CA MET A 51 36.85 -10.42 5.19
C MET A 51 37.87 -11.25 6.00
N PRO A 52 39.17 -10.95 5.94
CA PRO A 52 40.13 -11.46 6.91
C PRO A 52 39.75 -11.04 8.35
N ALA A 53 40.20 -11.80 9.34
CA ALA A 53 40.06 -11.41 10.75
C ALA A 53 40.77 -10.09 11.02
N PHE A 54 40.17 -9.25 11.87
CA PHE A 54 40.71 -7.94 12.20
C PHE A 54 41.70 -8.01 13.35
N SER A 55 42.74 -7.19 13.30
CA SER A 55 43.79 -7.08 14.32
C SER A 55 44.16 -5.60 14.56
N PRO A 56 45.03 -5.28 15.54
CA PRO A 56 45.43 -3.89 15.78
C PRO A 56 46.12 -3.24 14.58
N THR A 57 46.80 -4.03 13.75
CA THR A 57 47.49 -3.60 12.53
C THR A 57 46.68 -3.82 11.27
N HIS A 58 45.57 -4.54 11.34
CA HIS A 58 44.70 -4.87 10.21
C HIS A 58 43.25 -4.43 10.51
N THR A 59 43.04 -3.11 10.42
CA THR A 59 41.76 -2.46 10.72
C THR A 59 41.06 -2.03 9.43
N LEU A 60 39.77 -2.34 9.32
CA LEU A 60 38.97 -2.07 8.12
C LEU A 60 38.10 -0.83 8.32
N GLN A 61 37.99 0.01 7.29
CA GLN A 61 37.16 1.21 7.28
C GLN A 61 36.14 1.16 6.14
N GLN A 62 34.86 1.33 6.48
CA GLN A 62 33.76 1.54 5.53
C GLN A 62 33.20 2.94 5.72
N THR A 63 33.29 3.79 4.69
CA THR A 63 32.59 5.08 4.67
C THR A 63 31.18 4.93 4.10
N PHE A 64 30.24 5.71 4.59
CA PHE A 64 28.89 5.81 4.05
C PHE A 64 28.28 7.18 4.34
N VAL A 65 27.24 7.54 3.58
CA VAL A 65 26.52 8.80 3.72
C VAL A 65 25.04 8.50 4.01
N PRO A 66 24.51 8.80 5.21
CA PRO A 66 23.09 8.70 5.49
C PRO A 66 22.29 9.62 4.57
N ARG A 67 21.13 9.14 4.10
CA ARG A 67 20.18 9.93 3.30
C ARG A 67 19.23 10.73 4.19
N GLN A 68 19.00 10.24 5.40
CA GLN A 68 18.08 10.84 6.37
C GLN A 68 18.82 11.33 7.62
N ASP A 69 18.28 12.42 8.19
CA ASP A 69 18.68 12.89 9.50
C ASP A 69 18.21 11.92 10.59
N GLY A 70 18.96 11.86 11.69
CA GLY A 70 18.62 11.05 12.84
C GLY A 70 19.33 9.69 12.88
N LEU A 71 20.50 9.51 12.25
CA LEU A 71 21.26 8.25 12.32
C LEU A 71 21.32 7.74 13.76
N ARG A 72 20.94 6.46 13.94
CA ARG A 72 20.70 5.86 15.26
C ARG A 72 21.31 4.49 15.42
N GLU A 73 21.35 3.69 14.35
CA GLU A 73 21.92 2.35 14.38
C GLU A 73 22.72 2.08 13.11
N VAL A 74 23.85 1.38 13.26
CA VAL A 74 24.62 0.79 12.18
C VAL A 74 24.73 -0.70 12.45
N GLU A 75 24.24 -1.52 11.52
CA GLU A 75 24.20 -2.97 11.61
C GLU A 75 25.14 -3.60 10.59
N ILE A 76 25.98 -4.53 11.05
CA ILE A 76 26.82 -5.39 10.21
C ILE A 76 26.49 -6.86 10.45
N LEU A 77 26.89 -7.72 9.51
CA LEU A 77 26.77 -9.17 9.65
C LEU A 77 28.15 -9.79 9.85
N LEU A 78 28.34 -10.53 10.94
CA LEU A 78 29.63 -11.11 11.30
C LEU A 78 29.93 -12.39 10.52
N ALA A 79 31.20 -12.54 10.15
CA ALA A 79 31.79 -13.77 9.64
C ALA A 79 32.79 -14.27 10.68
N LYS A 80 32.68 -15.53 11.13
CA LYS A 80 33.54 -16.07 12.18
C LYS A 80 33.88 -17.52 11.81
N PRO A 81 35.16 -17.92 11.79
CA PRO A 81 35.54 -19.31 11.62
C PRO A 81 35.19 -20.12 12.88
N ASP A 82 34.89 -21.41 12.72
CA ASP A 82 34.53 -22.28 13.84
C ASP A 82 35.81 -22.67 14.62
N ARG A 83 36.00 -22.08 15.80
CA ARG A 83 37.16 -22.29 16.69
C ARG A 83 36.74 -22.19 18.16
N ASP A 84 37.17 -23.18 18.95
CA ASP A 84 36.82 -23.33 20.37
C ASP A 84 37.71 -22.52 21.33
N ASP A 85 38.85 -22.00 20.85
CA ASP A 85 39.89 -21.31 21.64
C ASP A 85 39.86 -19.77 21.52
N GLU A 86 38.73 -19.19 21.11
CA GLU A 86 38.58 -17.75 20.89
C GLU A 86 38.58 -16.95 22.19
N THR A 87 39.56 -16.06 22.35
CA THR A 87 39.70 -15.18 23.53
C THR A 87 39.82 -13.70 23.18
N GLY A 88 39.76 -13.35 21.89
CA GLY A 88 39.95 -11.99 21.42
C GLY A 88 38.76 -11.06 21.67
N THR A 89 38.95 -9.82 21.26
CA THR A 89 38.02 -8.72 21.38
C THR A 89 37.74 -8.11 20.02
N PHE A 90 36.48 -7.98 19.67
CA PHE A 90 36.04 -7.29 18.45
C PHE A 90 35.47 -5.92 18.80
N THR A 91 35.90 -4.87 18.12
CA THR A 91 35.52 -3.47 18.38
C THR A 91 34.97 -2.81 17.13
N LEU A 92 33.83 -2.14 17.29
CA LEU A 92 33.27 -1.22 16.29
C LEU A 92 33.40 0.20 16.79
N SER A 93 33.89 1.10 15.93
CA SER A 93 33.91 2.54 16.18
C SER A 93 33.31 3.27 14.99
N LEU A 94 32.42 4.23 15.24
CA LEU A 94 31.89 5.12 14.21
C LEU A 94 32.45 6.52 14.42
N TRP A 95 32.98 7.10 13.34
CA TRP A 95 33.55 8.44 13.29
C TRP A 95 32.70 9.33 12.39
N ASP A 96 32.51 10.59 12.76
CA ASP A 96 31.88 11.59 11.90
C ASP A 96 32.90 12.28 10.95
N ASP A 97 32.43 13.25 10.18
CA ASP A 97 33.22 14.01 9.22
C ASP A 97 34.27 14.91 9.88
N THR A 98 34.09 15.24 11.16
CA THR A 98 35.06 15.99 11.98
C THR A 98 36.13 15.10 12.62
N GLN A 99 36.13 13.80 12.33
CA GLN A 99 36.98 12.79 12.97
C GLN A 99 36.70 12.64 14.48
N THR A 100 35.48 12.92 14.91
CA THR A 100 35.04 12.69 16.29
C THR A 100 34.41 11.30 16.42
N VAL A 101 34.73 10.57 17.49
CA VAL A 101 34.10 9.27 17.78
C VAL A 101 32.65 9.48 18.24
N VAL A 102 31.71 8.99 17.45
CA VAL A 102 30.27 9.10 17.71
C VAL A 102 29.78 7.97 18.61
N ALA A 103 30.28 6.75 18.37
CA ALA A 103 30.03 5.58 19.22
C ALA A 103 31.18 4.59 19.09
N ARG A 104 31.45 3.87 20.18
CA ARG A 104 32.42 2.77 20.22
C ARG A 104 31.90 1.69 21.16
N GLU A 105 31.86 0.46 20.67
CA GLU A 105 31.47 -0.72 21.44
C GLU A 105 32.45 -1.86 21.16
N SER A 106 32.75 -2.64 22.20
CA SER A 106 33.68 -3.76 22.16
C SER A 106 33.02 -4.99 22.77
N TRP A 107 33.21 -6.14 22.15
CA TRP A 107 32.65 -7.42 22.56
C TRP A 107 33.74 -8.48 22.63
N SER A 108 33.64 -9.40 23.58
CA SER A 108 34.46 -10.61 23.54
C SER A 108 34.05 -11.47 22.35
N ALA A 109 35.02 -11.84 21.51
CA ALA A 109 34.84 -12.68 20.35
C ALA A 109 34.27 -14.07 20.71
N ALA A 110 34.50 -14.56 21.93
CA ALA A 110 33.91 -15.80 22.46
C ALA A 110 32.37 -15.75 22.49
N ASN A 111 31.78 -14.58 22.74
CA ASN A 111 30.33 -14.40 22.83
C ASN A 111 29.67 -14.08 21.48
N LEU A 112 30.45 -14.02 20.40
CA LEU A 112 29.98 -13.75 19.06
C LEU A 112 29.86 -15.04 18.24
N SER A 113 28.81 -15.12 17.44
CA SER A 113 28.54 -16.26 16.57
C SER A 113 28.60 -15.90 15.09
N HIS A 114 28.89 -16.91 14.26
CA HIS A 114 28.87 -16.75 12.81
C HIS A 114 27.45 -16.37 12.34
N ASN A 115 27.35 -15.45 11.37
CA ASN A 115 26.08 -14.90 10.87
C ASN A 115 25.26 -14.15 11.93
N GLN A 116 25.87 -13.73 13.03
CA GLN A 116 25.23 -12.82 13.98
C GLN A 116 25.14 -11.42 13.37
N SER A 117 23.96 -10.83 13.48
CA SER A 117 23.75 -9.40 13.20
C SER A 117 24.19 -8.61 14.43
N LEU A 118 25.18 -7.73 14.25
CA LEU A 118 25.72 -6.88 15.31
C LEU A 118 25.33 -5.43 15.04
N VAL A 119 24.75 -4.77 16.04
CA VAL A 119 24.19 -3.42 15.92
C VAL A 119 24.93 -2.46 16.86
N LEU A 120 25.65 -1.49 16.29
CA LEU A 120 26.24 -0.37 17.01
C LEU A 120 25.15 0.69 17.24
N ARG A 121 24.85 1.01 18.51
CA ARG A 121 23.79 1.96 18.88
C ARG A 121 24.38 3.33 19.19
N LEU A 122 23.82 4.37 18.57
CA LEU A 122 24.35 5.74 18.64
C LEU A 122 23.39 6.66 19.39
N PRO A 123 23.86 7.72 20.07
CA PRO A 123 23.01 8.90 20.32
C PRO A 123 22.40 9.39 19.00
N ARG A 124 21.16 9.89 19.02
CA ARG A 124 20.50 10.37 17.79
C ARG A 124 21.33 11.49 17.17
N GLN A 125 21.74 11.33 15.91
CA GLN A 125 22.50 12.33 15.16
C GLN A 125 21.54 13.22 14.33
N PRO A 126 21.17 14.42 14.79
CA PRO A 126 20.08 15.20 14.18
C PRO A 126 20.39 15.81 12.82
N HIS A 127 21.67 15.89 12.44
CA HIS A 127 22.17 16.49 11.20
C HIS A 127 23.07 15.49 10.45
N SER A 128 22.64 14.22 10.39
CA SER A 128 23.42 13.15 9.78
C SER A 128 23.25 13.04 8.27
N ALA A 129 22.19 13.61 7.70
CA ALA A 129 21.92 13.51 6.27
C ALA A 129 23.03 14.18 5.46
N ASN A 130 23.52 13.52 4.42
CA ASN A 130 24.57 14.02 3.51
C ASN A 130 25.96 14.24 4.14
N HIS A 131 26.17 13.89 5.42
CA HIS A 131 27.48 13.89 6.07
C HIS A 131 28.15 12.50 5.96
N THR A 132 29.47 12.47 5.88
CA THR A 132 30.22 11.21 5.74
C THR A 132 30.51 10.63 7.11
N TYR A 133 30.15 9.38 7.32
CA TYR A 133 30.54 8.61 8.51
C TYR A 133 31.50 7.50 8.12
N THR A 134 32.46 7.23 8.99
CA THR A 134 33.46 6.16 8.83
C THR A 134 33.25 5.11 9.90
N LEU A 135 32.84 3.90 9.51
CA LEU A 135 32.76 2.74 10.38
C LEU A 135 34.10 2.01 10.36
N THR A 136 34.71 1.85 11.53
CA THR A 136 35.99 1.18 11.72
C THR A 136 35.77 -0.14 12.47
N LEU A 137 36.29 -1.23 11.91
CA LEU A 137 36.25 -2.58 12.48
C LEU A 137 37.67 -2.97 12.90
N GLN A 138 37.86 -3.25 14.19
CA GLN A 138 39.16 -3.55 14.78
C GLN A 138 39.06 -4.79 15.69
N GLY A 139 40.11 -5.60 15.74
CA GLY A 139 40.27 -6.69 16.70
C GLY A 139 41.58 -6.57 17.47
N ASP A 140 41.72 -7.29 18.59
CA ASP A 140 43.02 -7.55 19.21
C ASP A 140 43.78 -8.67 18.49
N GLU A 141 44.98 -9.02 18.95
CA GLU A 141 45.84 -10.00 18.26
C GLU A 141 45.26 -11.42 18.22
N THR A 142 44.37 -11.76 19.16
CA THR A 142 43.76 -13.09 19.27
C THR A 142 42.38 -13.18 18.61
N ASN A 143 41.81 -12.07 18.13
CA ASN A 143 40.49 -12.02 17.50
C ASN A 143 40.45 -12.78 16.16
N THR A 144 39.50 -13.70 16.02
CA THR A 144 39.19 -14.34 14.72
C THR A 144 37.91 -13.81 14.05
N VAL A 145 37.18 -12.89 14.71
CA VAL A 145 35.93 -12.33 14.17
C VAL A 145 36.21 -11.39 13.01
N SER A 146 35.38 -11.52 11.98
CA SER A 146 35.37 -10.76 10.75
C SER A 146 33.94 -10.30 10.41
N ALA A 147 33.76 -9.67 9.25
CA ALA A 147 32.48 -9.24 8.71
C ALA A 147 32.25 -9.75 7.29
N TRP A 148 30.98 -9.96 6.94
CA TRP A 148 30.57 -10.21 5.57
C TRP A 148 30.63 -8.95 4.71
N ALA A 149 31.13 -9.11 3.50
CA ALA A 149 31.31 -8.07 2.52
C ALA A 149 30.84 -8.52 1.13
N TYR A 150 30.82 -7.57 0.20
CA TYR A 150 30.43 -7.74 -1.18
C TYR A 150 31.53 -7.22 -2.11
N SER A 151 31.81 -7.99 -3.16
CA SER A 151 32.87 -7.72 -4.13
C SER A 151 32.64 -6.48 -5.01
N LEU A 152 31.40 -5.99 -5.09
CA LEU A 152 31.04 -4.79 -5.86
C LEU A 152 30.63 -3.64 -4.94
N ASN A 153 31.03 -2.42 -5.28
CA ASN A 153 30.60 -1.26 -4.52
C ASN A 153 29.13 -0.95 -4.84
N VAL A 154 28.27 -1.02 -3.82
CA VAL A 154 26.84 -0.69 -3.92
C VAL A 154 26.42 0.40 -2.95
N ILE A 155 27.33 0.86 -2.09
CA ILE A 155 27.08 1.97 -1.16
C ILE A 155 27.45 3.24 -1.91
N GLU A 156 26.43 4.02 -2.26
CA GLU A 156 26.62 5.30 -2.94
C GLU A 156 27.47 6.24 -2.07
N ARG A 157 28.51 6.84 -2.67
CA ARG A 157 29.49 7.71 -1.98
C ARG A 157 30.18 7.04 -0.78
N GLY A 158 30.18 5.71 -0.71
CA GLY A 158 30.93 4.92 0.26
C GLY A 158 32.15 4.24 -0.35
N GLN A 159 33.16 4.01 0.48
CA GLN A 159 34.40 3.32 0.13
C GLN A 159 34.79 2.36 1.24
N LEU A 160 35.30 1.19 0.85
CA LEU A 160 35.87 0.19 1.74
C LEU A 160 37.39 0.18 1.55
N GLN A 161 38.15 0.36 2.63
CA GLN A 161 39.62 0.41 2.61
C GLN A 161 40.20 -0.10 3.92
N TRP A 162 41.45 -0.55 3.89
CA TRP A 162 42.23 -0.77 5.10
C TRP A 162 42.79 0.55 5.63
N THR A 163 43.07 0.62 6.93
CA THR A 163 43.65 1.83 7.56
C THR A 163 45.01 2.23 7.02
N ASP A 164 45.75 1.29 6.42
CA ASP A 164 47.02 1.56 5.74
C ASP A 164 46.85 2.16 4.32
N GLY A 165 45.60 2.37 3.89
CA GLY A 165 45.25 2.91 2.57
C GLY A 165 45.15 1.86 1.46
N SER A 166 45.44 0.59 1.74
CA SER A 166 45.30 -0.48 0.75
C SER A 166 43.83 -0.86 0.51
N ARG A 167 43.52 -1.31 -0.71
CA ARG A 167 42.15 -1.71 -1.08
C ARG A 167 41.93 -3.20 -0.78
N PRO A 168 40.86 -3.58 -0.07
CA PRO A 168 40.51 -4.98 0.13
C PRO A 168 39.97 -5.64 -1.14
N ASP A 169 39.91 -6.97 -1.12
CA ASP A 169 39.30 -7.81 -2.17
C ASP A 169 37.76 -7.71 -2.23
N ALA A 170 37.17 -6.89 -1.37
CA ALA A 170 35.77 -6.52 -1.35
C ALA A 170 35.62 -5.00 -1.50
N ALA A 171 34.44 -4.54 -1.89
CA ALA A 171 34.19 -3.13 -2.18
C ALA A 171 33.12 -2.49 -1.29
N ALA A 172 32.30 -3.27 -0.59
CA ALA A 172 31.35 -2.78 0.39
C ALA A 172 31.06 -3.84 1.48
N LEU A 173 30.89 -3.43 2.74
CA LEU A 173 30.37 -4.32 3.79
C LEU A 173 28.88 -4.61 3.60
N ARG A 174 28.41 -5.77 4.11
CA ARG A 174 26.98 -5.97 4.40
C ARG A 174 26.64 -5.01 5.54
N LEU A 175 25.98 -3.91 5.21
CA LEU A 175 25.73 -2.79 6.10
C LEU A 175 24.28 -2.31 5.98
N VAL A 176 23.59 -2.20 7.11
CA VAL A 176 22.26 -1.60 7.21
C VAL A 176 22.32 -0.45 8.20
N THR A 177 21.85 0.74 7.82
CA THR A 177 21.75 1.88 8.73
C THR A 177 20.29 2.18 9.04
N ARG A 178 20.01 2.64 10.25
CA ARG A 178 18.67 3.09 10.65
C ARG A 178 18.70 4.48 11.21
N TYR A 179 17.70 5.27 10.84
CA TYR A 179 17.48 6.61 11.37
C TYR A 179 16.26 6.63 12.31
N GLN A 180 16.30 7.51 13.30
CA GLN A 180 15.20 7.82 14.19
C GLN A 180 14.46 9.06 13.69
N LEU A 181 13.23 8.85 13.21
CA LEU A 181 12.39 9.93 12.69
C LEU A 181 12.09 10.97 13.78
N GLY A 182 12.50 12.21 13.54
CA GLY A 182 12.15 13.35 14.40
C GLY A 182 10.85 14.02 13.96
N TRP A 183 10.10 14.63 14.88
CA TRP A 183 8.87 15.34 14.54
C TRP A 183 9.09 16.56 13.64
N GLY A 184 10.20 17.29 13.82
CA GLY A 184 10.58 18.40 12.93
C GLY A 184 10.81 17.92 11.49
N GLN A 185 11.58 16.84 11.33
CA GLN A 185 11.82 16.19 10.03
C GLN A 185 10.52 15.69 9.40
N ALA A 186 9.65 15.03 10.18
CA ALA A 186 8.35 14.55 9.72
C ALA A 186 7.46 15.70 9.21
N LEU A 187 7.39 16.83 9.93
CA LEU A 187 6.61 17.99 9.52
C LEU A 187 7.20 18.68 8.28
N ALA A 188 8.52 18.80 8.20
CA ALA A 188 9.20 19.36 7.02
C ALA A 188 8.93 18.52 5.77
N TRP A 189 9.08 17.19 5.88
CA TRP A 189 8.81 16.27 4.78
C TRP A 189 7.34 16.31 4.34
N LEU A 190 6.39 16.37 5.30
CA LEU A 190 4.96 16.54 5.00
C LEU A 190 4.69 17.85 4.26
N GLY A 191 5.28 18.96 4.72
CA GLY A 191 5.16 20.26 4.06
C GLY A 191 5.68 20.23 2.62
N GLN A 192 6.85 19.64 2.41
CA GLN A 192 7.45 19.48 1.09
C GLN A 192 6.60 18.60 0.17
N THR A 193 6.11 17.46 0.68
CA THR A 193 5.23 16.55 -0.06
C THR A 193 3.93 17.23 -0.45
N LEU A 194 3.30 17.97 0.47
CA LEU A 194 2.08 18.73 0.16
C LEU A 194 2.31 19.86 -0.83
N TRP A 195 3.51 20.46 -0.84
CA TRP A 195 3.88 21.46 -1.83
C TRP A 195 4.03 20.85 -3.23
N GLN A 196 4.75 19.73 -3.33
CA GLN A 196 5.02 19.04 -4.60
C GLN A 196 3.78 18.34 -5.16
N GLU A 197 3.02 17.65 -4.30
CA GLU A 197 1.93 16.74 -4.69
C GLU A 197 0.54 17.29 -4.34
N GLY A 198 0.44 18.47 -3.73
CA GLY A 198 -0.85 19.07 -3.33
C GLY A 198 -1.79 19.33 -4.51
N GLY A 199 -1.23 19.62 -5.69
CA GLY A 199 -2.00 19.77 -6.93
C GLY A 199 -2.77 18.49 -7.29
N LEU A 200 -2.15 17.31 -7.10
CA LEU A 200 -2.79 16.02 -7.33
C LEU A 200 -3.97 15.81 -6.37
N LEU A 201 -3.79 16.14 -5.08
CA LEU A 201 -4.88 16.06 -4.10
C LEU A 201 -6.07 16.94 -4.53
N VAL A 202 -5.81 18.21 -4.84
CA VAL A 202 -6.86 19.17 -5.21
C VAL A 202 -7.60 18.70 -6.45
N LEU A 203 -6.86 18.26 -7.48
CA LEU A 203 -7.44 17.73 -8.71
C LEU A 203 -8.26 16.46 -8.43
N THR A 204 -7.76 15.54 -7.62
CA THR A 204 -8.47 14.31 -7.26
C THR A 204 -9.79 14.60 -6.53
N VAL A 205 -9.79 15.52 -5.57
CA VAL A 205 -11.01 15.93 -4.85
C VAL A 205 -12.00 16.62 -5.78
N ALA A 206 -11.53 17.51 -6.66
CA ALA A 206 -12.38 18.17 -7.65
C ALA A 206 -12.98 17.16 -8.64
N PHE A 207 -12.16 16.21 -9.12
CA PHE A 207 -12.54 15.19 -10.08
C PHE A 207 -13.55 14.19 -9.49
N LEU A 208 -13.23 13.57 -8.34
CA LEU A 208 -14.13 12.64 -7.65
C LEU A 208 -15.34 13.34 -7.04
N GLY A 209 -15.23 14.62 -6.68
CA GLY A 209 -16.35 15.39 -6.15
C GLY A 209 -17.41 15.70 -7.21
N LEU A 210 -17.00 15.84 -8.47
CA LEU A 210 -17.85 16.37 -9.54
C LEU A 210 -19.15 15.57 -9.76
N PRO A 211 -19.13 14.23 -10.00
CA PRO A 211 -20.38 13.53 -10.32
C PRO A 211 -21.37 13.58 -9.17
N GLY A 212 -20.91 13.39 -7.93
CA GLY A 212 -21.76 13.52 -6.75
C GLY A 212 -22.36 14.91 -6.58
N GLY A 213 -21.60 15.97 -6.90
CA GLY A 213 -22.09 17.35 -6.87
C GLY A 213 -23.18 17.66 -7.89
N LEU A 214 -23.15 17.00 -9.05
CA LEU A 214 -24.18 17.11 -10.06
C LEU A 214 -25.42 16.26 -9.74
N LEU A 215 -25.22 15.06 -9.20
CA LEU A 215 -26.23 14.02 -9.06
C LEU A 215 -26.99 14.06 -7.72
N LEU A 216 -26.30 14.31 -6.59
CA LEU A 216 -26.95 14.33 -5.27
C LEU A 216 -28.07 15.37 -5.13
N PRO A 217 -27.99 16.57 -5.73
CA PRO A 217 -29.10 17.52 -5.71
C PRO A 217 -30.40 17.00 -6.35
N LEU A 218 -30.31 16.00 -7.23
CA LEU A 218 -31.44 15.31 -7.86
C LEU A 218 -32.10 14.29 -6.90
N PHE A 219 -31.47 13.99 -5.77
CA PHE A 219 -32.03 13.17 -4.70
C PHE A 219 -32.55 14.05 -3.56
N PRO A 220 -33.87 14.33 -3.48
CA PRO A 220 -34.40 15.29 -2.50
C PRO A 220 -33.97 15.07 -1.04
N PRO A 221 -33.86 13.82 -0.54
CA PRO A 221 -33.36 13.57 0.81
C PRO A 221 -31.96 14.13 1.08
N ALA A 222 -31.10 14.22 0.06
CA ALA A 222 -29.71 14.67 0.19
C ALA A 222 -29.59 16.15 0.57
N ARG A 223 -30.61 16.97 0.30
CA ARG A 223 -30.63 18.40 0.66
C ARG A 223 -30.61 18.64 2.17
N ARG A 224 -31.02 17.65 2.97
CA ARG A 224 -31.04 17.71 4.44
C ARG A 224 -29.86 16.95 5.07
N TRP A 225 -28.88 16.57 4.27
CA TRP A 225 -27.73 15.84 4.79
C TRP A 225 -26.75 16.76 5.51
N ASP A 226 -26.06 16.20 6.49
CA ASP A 226 -24.87 16.86 7.03
C ASP A 226 -23.88 17.10 5.89
N ARG A 227 -23.21 18.25 5.87
CA ARG A 227 -22.32 18.64 4.78
C ARG A 227 -21.16 17.67 4.58
N ALA A 228 -20.59 17.15 5.66
CA ALA A 228 -19.53 16.14 5.56
C ALA A 228 -20.09 14.81 5.05
N ALA A 229 -21.30 14.43 5.48
CA ALA A 229 -21.95 13.24 4.93
C ALA A 229 -22.24 13.39 3.44
N TRP A 230 -22.66 14.58 3.00
CA TRP A 230 -22.87 14.89 1.58
C TRP A 230 -21.57 14.72 0.78
N TRP A 231 -20.45 15.29 1.25
CA TRP A 231 -19.15 15.14 0.58
C TRP A 231 -18.68 13.69 0.54
N GLY A 232 -18.83 12.92 1.63
CA GLY A 232 -18.46 11.51 1.65
C GLY A 232 -19.23 10.68 0.62
N ILE A 233 -20.55 10.89 0.50
CA ILE A 233 -21.34 10.22 -0.56
C ILE A 233 -21.00 10.77 -1.95
N SER A 234 -20.68 12.06 -2.06
CA SER A 234 -20.31 12.70 -3.33
C SER A 234 -19.06 12.07 -3.92
N LEU A 235 -18.01 11.90 -3.11
CA LEU A 235 -16.76 11.26 -3.51
C LEU A 235 -16.96 9.78 -3.87
N ALA A 236 -17.77 9.05 -3.08
CA ALA A 236 -18.09 7.65 -3.40
C ALA A 236 -18.85 7.54 -4.74
N LEU A 237 -19.78 8.45 -5.02
CA LEU A 237 -20.48 8.50 -6.31
C LEU A 237 -19.53 8.85 -7.45
N GLY A 238 -18.60 9.79 -7.27
CA GLY A 238 -17.62 10.09 -8.32
C GLY A 238 -16.69 8.93 -8.61
N ALA A 239 -16.17 8.28 -7.56
CA ALA A 239 -15.34 7.08 -7.71
C ALA A 239 -16.08 5.96 -8.46
N ALA A 240 -17.40 5.82 -8.29
CA ALA A 240 -18.22 4.87 -9.04
C ALA A 240 -18.56 5.33 -10.47
N THR A 241 -18.78 6.63 -10.69
CA THR A 241 -19.33 7.17 -11.94
C THR A 241 -18.26 7.31 -13.03
N TRP A 242 -17.04 7.74 -12.69
CA TRP A 242 -15.98 7.89 -13.70
C TRP A 242 -15.62 6.60 -14.44
N PRO A 243 -15.49 5.43 -13.77
CA PRO A 243 -15.34 4.14 -14.44
C PRO A 243 -16.47 3.83 -15.43
N LEU A 244 -17.71 4.16 -15.06
CA LEU A 244 -18.88 3.96 -15.91
C LEU A 244 -18.82 4.86 -17.15
N LEU A 245 -18.45 6.14 -16.99
CA LEU A 245 -18.28 7.07 -18.09
C LEU A 245 -17.18 6.62 -19.06
N TRP A 246 -16.03 6.17 -18.55
CA TRP A 246 -14.98 5.55 -19.35
C TRP A 246 -15.46 4.33 -20.11
N PHE A 247 -16.15 3.42 -19.43
CA PHE A 247 -16.65 2.20 -20.01
C PHE A 247 -17.63 2.48 -21.16
N TRP A 248 -18.68 3.28 -20.89
CA TRP A 248 -19.71 3.59 -21.88
C TRP A 248 -19.20 4.45 -23.04
N LEU A 249 -18.32 5.42 -22.79
CA LEU A 249 -17.69 6.18 -23.87
C LEU A 249 -16.89 5.25 -24.80
N SER A 250 -16.19 4.28 -24.24
CA SER A 250 -15.39 3.32 -25.01
C SER A 250 -16.27 2.37 -25.83
N LEU A 251 -17.42 1.95 -25.29
CA LEU A 251 -18.39 1.10 -26.01
C LEU A 251 -18.95 1.77 -27.26
N VAL A 252 -19.19 3.09 -27.21
CA VAL A 252 -19.65 3.87 -28.38
C VAL A 252 -18.50 4.32 -29.27
N GLY A 253 -17.27 3.83 -29.05
CA GLY A 253 -16.09 4.16 -29.85
C GLY A 253 -15.43 5.51 -29.52
N GLY A 254 -15.89 6.21 -28.49
CA GLY A 254 -15.27 7.46 -28.01
C GLY A 254 -13.91 7.26 -27.36
N ARG A 255 -13.22 8.37 -27.07
CA ARG A 255 -11.89 8.40 -26.43
C ARG A 255 -11.80 9.59 -25.49
N TRP A 256 -11.26 9.38 -24.30
CA TRP A 256 -10.86 10.46 -23.43
C TRP A 256 -9.51 11.02 -23.85
N ARG A 257 -9.42 12.35 -23.83
CA ARG A 257 -8.19 13.14 -23.96
C ARG A 257 -8.10 14.11 -22.77
N GLY A 258 -6.90 14.57 -22.42
CA GLY A 258 -6.71 15.54 -21.33
C GLY A 258 -7.65 16.74 -21.43
N TRP A 259 -7.73 17.39 -22.60
CA TRP A 259 -8.61 18.54 -22.81
C TRP A 259 -10.11 18.21 -22.63
N SER A 260 -10.56 17.02 -23.04
CA SER A 260 -11.97 16.63 -22.90
C SER A 260 -12.34 16.37 -21.44
N LEU A 261 -11.40 15.84 -20.64
CA LEU A 261 -11.59 15.65 -19.20
C LEU A 261 -11.62 16.99 -18.48
N TRP A 262 -10.70 17.91 -18.80
CA TRP A 262 -10.72 19.27 -18.29
C TRP A 262 -12.00 20.02 -18.67
N LEU A 263 -12.49 19.90 -19.90
CA LEU A 263 -13.74 20.51 -20.33
C LEU A 263 -14.93 20.00 -19.50
N VAL A 264 -15.06 18.69 -19.33
CA VAL A 264 -16.13 18.09 -18.50
C VAL A 264 -16.01 18.55 -17.04
N LEU A 265 -14.79 18.60 -16.51
CA LEU A 265 -14.53 19.03 -15.14
C LEU A 265 -14.93 20.49 -14.92
N LEU A 266 -14.45 21.40 -15.78
CA LEU A 266 -14.72 22.84 -15.68
C LEU A 266 -16.19 23.16 -15.94
N ALA A 267 -16.80 22.57 -16.98
CA ALA A 267 -18.21 22.76 -17.28
C ALA A 267 -19.10 22.24 -16.14
N GLY A 268 -18.78 21.05 -15.61
CA GLY A 268 -19.51 20.44 -14.50
C GLY A 268 -19.44 21.28 -13.22
N TRP A 269 -18.25 21.75 -12.84
CA TRP A 269 -18.11 22.66 -11.69
C TRP A 269 -18.77 24.02 -11.94
N GLY A 270 -18.74 24.53 -13.19
CA GLY A 270 -19.50 25.71 -13.60
C GLY A 270 -21.00 25.55 -13.32
N VAL A 271 -21.59 24.42 -13.70
CA VAL A 271 -23.00 24.10 -13.40
C VAL A 271 -23.26 24.04 -11.89
N ILE A 272 -22.37 23.41 -11.11
CA ILE A 272 -22.50 23.33 -9.65
C ILE A 272 -22.48 24.74 -9.04
N LEU A 273 -21.54 25.59 -9.45
CA LEU A 273 -21.41 26.96 -8.95
C LEU A 273 -22.63 27.83 -9.31
N LEU A 274 -23.15 27.71 -10.54
CA LEU A 274 -24.38 28.40 -10.95
C LEU A 274 -25.59 27.99 -10.10
N ARG A 275 -25.76 26.68 -9.85
CA ARG A 275 -26.81 26.16 -8.96
C ARG A 275 -26.63 26.66 -7.52
N ALA A 276 -25.39 26.63 -7.01
CA ALA A 276 -25.07 27.07 -5.65
C ALA A 276 -25.37 28.56 -5.45
N ARG A 277 -25.02 29.43 -6.42
CA ARG A 277 -25.35 30.87 -6.39
C ARG A 277 -26.86 31.11 -6.34
N HIS A 278 -27.64 30.34 -7.09
CA HIS A 278 -29.10 30.47 -7.12
C HIS A 278 -29.76 30.07 -5.79
N VAL A 279 -29.18 29.08 -5.08
CA VAL A 279 -29.67 28.61 -3.77
C VAL A 279 -29.16 29.48 -2.61
N ALA A 280 -27.91 29.94 -2.64
CA ALA A 280 -27.29 30.75 -1.59
C ALA A 280 -28.00 32.09 -1.37
N ARG A 281 -28.59 32.66 -2.42
CA ARG A 281 -29.48 33.85 -2.33
C ARG A 281 -30.72 33.64 -1.46
N LYS A 282 -31.03 32.40 -1.05
CA LYS A 282 -32.26 32.03 -0.32
C LYS A 282 -32.03 31.43 1.08
N SER A 283 -30.80 31.33 1.59
CA SER A 283 -30.56 30.65 2.88
C SER A 283 -29.58 31.39 3.80
N GLY A 284 -30.07 31.82 4.97
CA GLY A 284 -29.28 32.45 6.02
C GLY A 284 -28.81 31.50 7.14
N VAL A 285 -27.66 31.86 7.70
CA VAL A 285 -27.00 31.51 8.99
C VAL A 285 -26.65 30.02 9.25
N GLN A 286 -25.35 29.73 9.35
CA GLN A 286 -24.78 28.47 9.83
C GLN A 286 -24.82 28.34 11.36
N ASN A 287 -25.05 27.12 11.87
CA ASN A 287 -25.04 26.80 13.29
C ASN A 287 -23.62 26.51 13.82
N LYS A 288 -23.17 27.16 14.90
CA LYS A 288 -21.83 27.00 15.49
C LYS A 288 -21.47 25.56 15.89
N ARG A 289 -22.44 24.72 16.28
CA ARG A 289 -22.21 23.31 16.65
C ARG A 289 -21.85 22.42 15.45
N ASP A 290 -22.23 22.84 14.25
CA ASP A 290 -21.91 22.13 13.01
C ASP A 290 -20.43 22.35 12.69
N ALA A 291 -19.96 23.59 12.83
CA ALA A 291 -18.57 23.97 12.60
C ALA A 291 -17.58 23.19 13.46
N ALA A 292 -17.86 22.97 14.75
CA ALA A 292 -16.95 22.21 15.63
C ALA A 292 -16.78 20.74 15.19
N ALA A 293 -17.87 20.05 14.86
CA ALA A 293 -17.81 18.66 14.42
C ALA A 293 -17.15 18.53 13.04
N HIS A 294 -17.39 19.47 12.12
CA HIS A 294 -16.72 19.52 10.83
C HIS A 294 -15.23 19.83 10.99
N GLY A 295 -14.86 20.76 11.89
CA GLY A 295 -13.47 21.04 12.24
C GLY A 295 -12.75 19.82 12.80
N THR A 296 -13.36 19.10 13.74
CA THR A 296 -12.79 17.84 14.26
C THR A 296 -12.62 16.80 13.14
N LEU A 297 -13.60 16.66 12.24
CA LEU A 297 -13.48 15.73 11.12
C LEU A 297 -12.35 16.14 10.16
N ILE A 298 -12.21 17.43 9.84
CA ILE A 298 -11.12 17.94 9.00
C ILE A 298 -9.77 17.63 9.67
N LEU A 299 -9.62 17.89 10.96
CA LEU A 299 -8.40 17.53 11.70
C LEU A 299 -8.12 16.02 11.65
N LEU A 300 -9.17 15.19 11.77
CA LEU A 300 -9.02 13.73 11.63
C LEU A 300 -8.61 13.30 10.23
N LEU A 301 -9.13 13.95 9.17
CA LEU A 301 -8.75 13.66 7.79
C LEU A 301 -7.33 14.12 7.49
N LEU A 302 -6.92 15.28 7.99
CA LEU A 302 -5.55 15.76 7.90
C LEU A 302 -4.59 14.85 8.67
N LEU A 303 -4.95 14.44 9.89
CA LEU A 303 -4.17 13.47 10.65
C LEU A 303 -4.08 12.14 9.92
N ALA A 304 -5.20 11.62 9.40
CA ALA A 304 -5.21 10.40 8.62
C ALA A 304 -4.23 10.52 7.47
N LEU A 305 -4.37 11.55 6.65
CA LEU A 305 -3.48 11.84 5.53
C LEU A 305 -2.01 11.89 5.95
N SER A 306 -1.66 12.68 6.95
CA SER A 306 -0.29 12.81 7.43
C SER A 306 0.30 11.47 7.83
N LEU A 307 -0.48 10.62 8.51
CA LEU A 307 -0.04 9.28 8.89
C LEU A 307 0.18 8.37 7.65
N ARG A 308 -0.69 8.43 6.63
CA ARG A 308 -0.53 7.64 5.39
C ARG A 308 0.70 8.11 4.59
N LEU A 309 0.92 9.42 4.50
CA LEU A 309 2.07 9.97 3.80
C LEU A 309 3.37 9.62 4.54
N LEU A 310 3.41 9.80 5.86
CA LEU A 310 4.59 9.43 6.65
C LEU A 310 4.90 7.94 6.57
N ALA A 311 3.89 7.07 6.44
CA ALA A 311 4.11 5.64 6.26
C ALA A 311 4.93 5.31 4.98
N VAL A 312 4.78 6.11 3.92
CA VAL A 312 5.42 5.87 2.62
C VAL A 312 6.58 6.81 2.31
N ARG A 313 7.08 7.55 3.31
CA ARG A 313 8.03 8.65 3.13
C ARG A 313 9.37 8.29 2.48
N ASP A 314 9.79 7.04 2.61
CA ASP A 314 11.06 6.53 2.07
C ASP A 314 10.86 5.73 0.77
N LEU A 315 9.65 5.73 0.20
CA LEU A 315 9.32 4.98 -1.01
C LEU A 315 9.32 5.85 -2.25
N ALA A 316 9.95 5.36 -3.32
CA ALA A 316 9.81 5.92 -4.68
C ALA A 316 8.72 5.20 -5.50
N PHE A 317 8.34 3.99 -5.10
CA PHE A 317 7.40 3.13 -5.81
C PHE A 317 6.33 2.59 -4.86
N PRO A 318 5.09 2.39 -5.35
CA PRO A 318 4.10 1.65 -4.60
C PRO A 318 4.55 0.20 -4.39
N PRO A 319 4.40 -0.36 -3.18
CA PRO A 319 4.85 -1.71 -2.87
C PRO A 319 4.12 -2.84 -3.62
N TRP A 320 4.80 -3.98 -3.70
CA TRP A 320 4.31 -5.29 -4.12
C TRP A 320 3.96 -5.45 -5.61
N VAL A 321 3.52 -6.66 -5.95
CA VAL A 321 3.32 -7.13 -7.33
C VAL A 321 2.14 -6.44 -8.03
N ASP A 322 1.09 -6.06 -7.29
CA ASP A 322 -0.09 -5.41 -7.89
C ASP A 322 0.23 -3.98 -8.39
N ALA A 323 1.26 -3.32 -7.84
CA ALA A 323 1.62 -1.95 -8.18
C ALA A 323 2.11 -1.77 -9.62
N SER A 324 3.06 -2.59 -10.09
CA SER A 324 3.55 -2.53 -11.47
C SER A 324 2.48 -2.96 -12.49
N ARG A 325 1.57 -3.85 -12.07
CA ARG A 325 0.34 -4.16 -12.80
C ARG A 325 -0.55 -2.93 -12.96
N HIS A 326 -0.80 -2.18 -11.89
CA HIS A 326 -1.60 -0.96 -11.97
C HIS A 326 -0.97 0.09 -12.88
N ALA A 327 0.36 0.18 -12.90
CA ALA A 327 1.10 1.02 -13.83
C ALA A 327 0.86 0.59 -15.29
N LEU A 328 1.07 -0.70 -15.61
CA LEU A 328 0.86 -1.24 -16.97
C LEU A 328 -0.53 -0.91 -17.51
N ILE A 329 -1.56 -1.18 -16.69
CA ILE A 329 -2.94 -0.99 -17.10
C ILE A 329 -3.25 0.50 -17.30
N THR A 330 -2.74 1.36 -16.41
CA THR A 330 -2.93 2.83 -16.52
C THR A 330 -2.33 3.33 -17.83
N GLU A 331 -1.10 2.92 -18.15
CA GLU A 331 -0.43 3.30 -19.40
C GLU A 331 -1.16 2.82 -20.65
N VAL A 332 -1.67 1.59 -20.66
CA VAL A 332 -2.52 1.10 -21.77
C VAL A 332 -3.77 1.97 -21.93
N MET A 333 -4.38 2.42 -20.83
CA MET A 333 -5.56 3.29 -20.86
C MET A 333 -5.24 4.71 -21.30
N VAL A 334 -4.10 5.27 -20.88
CA VAL A 334 -3.60 6.60 -21.26
C VAL A 334 -3.29 6.63 -22.76
N ALA A 335 -2.51 5.66 -23.26
CA ALA A 335 -2.19 5.52 -24.68
C ALA A 335 -3.44 5.33 -25.55
N GLY A 336 -4.44 4.59 -25.05
CA GLY A 336 -5.67 4.31 -25.78
C GLY A 336 -6.74 5.41 -25.68
N GLY A 337 -6.77 6.17 -24.59
CA GLY A 337 -7.91 7.01 -24.18
C GLY A 337 -9.20 6.21 -23.96
N ARG A 338 -9.11 4.89 -23.74
CA ARG A 338 -10.25 3.96 -23.73
C ARG A 338 -10.14 2.93 -22.62
N PHE A 339 -11.29 2.38 -22.24
CA PHE A 339 -11.37 1.16 -21.46
C PHE A 339 -10.77 -0.01 -22.25
N PRO A 340 -9.82 -0.78 -21.68
CA PRO A 340 -9.02 -1.72 -22.45
C PRO A 340 -9.80 -3.01 -22.74
N THR A 341 -9.73 -3.48 -24.00
CA THR A 341 -10.18 -4.82 -24.40
C THR A 341 -9.03 -5.82 -24.51
N ASN A 342 -7.81 -5.32 -24.71
CA ASN A 342 -6.56 -6.05 -24.81
C ASN A 342 -5.42 -5.19 -24.21
N TYR A 343 -4.22 -5.76 -24.09
CA TYR A 343 -3.03 -5.04 -23.64
C TYR A 343 -2.02 -4.76 -24.76
N GLY A 344 -2.37 -5.01 -26.02
CA GLY A 344 -1.44 -5.11 -27.16
C GLY A 344 -0.57 -3.87 -27.42
N ALA A 345 -0.92 -2.72 -26.84
CA ALA A 345 -0.05 -1.53 -26.83
C ALA A 345 1.29 -1.78 -26.10
N LEU A 346 1.32 -2.64 -25.08
CA LEU A 346 2.50 -2.90 -24.25
C LEU A 346 2.74 -4.40 -23.99
N LEU A 347 1.69 -5.21 -23.92
CA LEU A 347 1.79 -6.64 -23.60
C LEU A 347 0.92 -7.45 -24.58
N PRO A 348 1.43 -8.52 -25.21
CA PRO A 348 0.73 -9.25 -26.25
C PRO A 348 -0.35 -10.19 -25.67
N VAL A 349 -1.37 -9.59 -25.07
CA VAL A 349 -2.52 -10.27 -24.46
C VAL A 349 -3.79 -9.75 -25.14
N ALA A 350 -4.44 -10.63 -25.90
CA ALA A 350 -5.56 -10.27 -26.77
C ALA A 350 -6.89 -9.99 -26.03
N ARG A 351 -7.05 -10.49 -24.80
CA ARG A 351 -8.26 -10.30 -23.99
C ARG A 351 -7.90 -9.89 -22.58
N ALA A 352 -8.48 -8.79 -22.12
CA ALA A 352 -8.16 -8.19 -20.83
C ALA A 352 -9.33 -8.40 -19.82
N PRO A 353 -9.37 -9.51 -19.07
CA PRO A 353 -10.49 -9.85 -18.18
C PRO A 353 -10.47 -9.11 -16.83
N TYR A 354 -9.42 -8.36 -16.52
CA TYR A 354 -9.26 -7.71 -15.22
C TYR A 354 -10.27 -6.57 -14.99
N HIS A 355 -10.41 -6.07 -13.77
CA HIS A 355 -11.24 -4.92 -13.46
C HIS A 355 -10.43 -3.62 -13.61
N TYR A 356 -11.05 -2.57 -14.18
CA TYR A 356 -10.32 -1.37 -14.60
C TYR A 356 -10.78 -0.08 -13.95
N GLY A 357 -11.75 -0.12 -13.03
CA GLY A 357 -12.34 1.11 -12.50
C GLY A 357 -11.36 2.03 -11.76
N PHE A 358 -10.42 1.49 -10.99
CA PHE A 358 -9.33 2.31 -10.41
C PHE A 358 -8.47 2.96 -11.50
N HIS A 359 -8.11 2.19 -12.53
CA HIS A 359 -7.28 2.66 -13.64
C HIS A 359 -7.97 3.73 -14.49
N ALA A 360 -9.30 3.70 -14.60
CA ALA A 360 -10.06 4.79 -15.22
C ALA A 360 -9.88 6.12 -14.47
N ILE A 361 -9.81 6.07 -13.12
CA ILE A 361 -9.52 7.24 -12.30
C ILE A 361 -8.05 7.64 -12.48
N ALA A 362 -7.12 6.69 -12.38
CA ALA A 362 -5.69 6.94 -12.52
C ALA A 362 -5.36 7.56 -13.90
N ALA A 363 -5.80 6.93 -14.99
CA ALA A 363 -5.59 7.41 -16.35
C ALA A 363 -6.26 8.77 -16.62
N SER A 364 -7.39 9.08 -15.97
CA SER A 364 -7.99 10.42 -16.10
C SER A 364 -7.11 11.50 -15.48
N LEU A 365 -6.61 11.24 -14.27
CA LEU A 365 -5.74 12.17 -13.56
C LEU A 365 -4.38 12.32 -14.25
N ASP A 366 -3.85 11.22 -14.80
CA ASP A 366 -2.63 11.22 -15.58
C ASP A 366 -2.78 12.01 -16.90
N LEU A 367 -3.84 11.75 -17.68
CA LEU A 367 -4.14 12.52 -18.91
C LEU A 367 -4.37 14.01 -18.67
N MET A 368 -4.84 14.40 -17.48
CA MET A 368 -5.02 15.80 -17.10
C MET A 368 -3.76 16.43 -16.50
N GLY A 369 -2.82 15.59 -16.04
CA GLY A 369 -1.62 15.96 -15.31
C GLY A 369 -0.34 15.63 -16.08
N GLY A 370 0.76 15.54 -15.34
CA GLY A 370 2.09 15.19 -15.86
C GLY A 370 3.02 14.67 -14.76
N TRP A 371 2.46 13.97 -13.77
CA TRP A 371 3.22 13.40 -12.66
C TRP A 371 3.97 12.15 -13.10
N THR A 372 5.08 11.83 -12.43
CA THR A 372 5.78 10.56 -12.68
C THR A 372 4.92 9.38 -12.20
N LEU A 373 4.67 8.42 -13.07
CA LEU A 373 3.70 7.34 -12.84
C LEU A 373 3.87 6.59 -11.49
N PRO A 374 5.10 6.21 -11.05
CA PRO A 374 5.25 5.52 -9.78
C PRO A 374 4.84 6.37 -8.58
N ALA A 375 5.35 7.60 -8.48
CA ALA A 375 5.03 8.51 -7.38
C ALA A 375 3.54 8.89 -7.39
N PHE A 376 2.99 9.17 -8.58
CA PHE A 376 1.57 9.42 -8.78
C PHE A 376 0.69 8.30 -8.22
N LEU A 377 0.96 7.04 -8.56
CA LEU A 377 0.18 5.89 -8.07
C LEU A 377 0.35 5.69 -6.56
N LEU A 378 1.56 5.88 -6.03
CA LEU A 378 1.85 5.80 -4.59
C LEU A 378 0.99 6.81 -3.82
N TYR A 379 1.02 8.08 -4.23
CA TYR A 379 0.30 9.16 -3.56
C TYR A 379 -1.20 9.05 -3.78
N LEU A 380 -1.68 8.74 -4.99
CA LEU A 380 -3.10 8.47 -5.26
C LEU A 380 -3.65 7.38 -4.33
N GLY A 381 -2.89 6.31 -4.10
CA GLY A 381 -3.23 5.27 -3.12
C GLY A 381 -3.41 5.84 -1.71
N GLN A 382 -2.49 6.68 -1.23
CA GLN A 382 -2.57 7.30 0.11
C GLN A 382 -3.72 8.31 0.21
N TRP A 383 -4.00 9.05 -0.85
CA TRP A 383 -5.13 9.97 -0.95
C TRP A 383 -6.45 9.22 -0.81
N LEU A 384 -6.66 8.16 -1.61
CA LEU A 384 -7.86 7.33 -1.54
C LEU A 384 -8.02 6.68 -0.16
N ASN A 385 -6.92 6.25 0.46
CA ASN A 385 -6.91 5.67 1.80
C ASN A 385 -7.34 6.69 2.88
N SER A 386 -6.82 7.92 2.82
CA SER A 386 -7.06 8.96 3.82
C SER A 386 -8.47 9.55 3.79
N ILE A 387 -9.21 9.41 2.68
CA ILE A 387 -10.61 9.85 2.56
C ILE A 387 -11.64 8.79 3.01
N ILE A 388 -11.27 7.52 3.21
CA ILE A 388 -12.20 6.48 3.70
C ILE A 388 -12.87 6.86 5.03
N PRO A 389 -12.17 7.46 6.03
CA PRO A 389 -12.82 7.96 7.24
C PRO A 389 -14.00 8.92 6.99
N LEU A 390 -13.96 9.75 5.93
CA LEU A 390 -15.05 10.64 5.56
C LEU A 390 -16.27 9.85 5.07
N VAL A 391 -16.08 8.79 4.28
CA VAL A 391 -17.20 7.97 3.80
C VAL A 391 -17.76 7.10 4.93
N ILE A 392 -16.92 6.63 5.86
CA ILE A 392 -17.36 5.95 7.08
C ILE A 392 -18.18 6.90 7.96
N TYR A 393 -17.73 8.14 8.14
CA TYR A 393 -18.51 9.20 8.80
C TYR A 393 -19.86 9.36 8.12
N ALA A 394 -19.88 9.54 6.79
CA ALA A 394 -21.09 9.76 6.02
C ALA A 394 -22.08 8.62 6.21
N ALA A 395 -21.60 7.39 6.05
CA ALA A 395 -22.44 6.20 6.12
C ALA A 395 -23.00 5.96 7.54
N THR A 396 -22.18 6.16 8.57
CA THR A 396 -22.63 6.15 9.97
C THR A 396 -23.67 7.24 10.23
N TRP A 397 -23.45 8.44 9.69
CA TRP A 397 -24.37 9.57 9.85
C TRP A 397 -25.70 9.31 9.16
N LEU A 398 -25.70 8.73 7.95
CA LEU A 398 -26.94 8.43 7.23
C LEU A 398 -27.86 7.55 8.07
N VAL A 399 -27.32 6.55 8.77
CA VAL A 399 -28.10 5.62 9.60
C VAL A 399 -28.42 6.17 10.99
N THR A 400 -27.47 6.82 11.66
CA THR A 400 -27.64 7.25 13.05
C THR A 400 -28.21 8.65 13.21
N ARG A 401 -28.03 9.50 12.20
CA ARG A 401 -28.21 10.96 12.24
C ARG A 401 -27.44 11.63 13.39
N HIS A 402 -26.34 11.02 13.84
CA HIS A 402 -25.59 11.49 14.99
C HIS A 402 -24.10 11.67 14.67
N ARG A 403 -23.63 12.91 14.81
CA ARG A 403 -22.23 13.26 14.50
C ARG A 403 -21.22 12.58 15.41
N GLY A 404 -21.50 12.47 16.71
CA GLY A 404 -20.55 11.87 17.66
C GLY A 404 -20.19 10.41 17.36
N GLY A 405 -21.18 9.56 17.03
CA GLY A 405 -20.91 8.17 16.63
C GLY A 405 -20.23 8.08 15.27
N SER A 406 -20.53 9.03 14.38
CA SER A 406 -19.90 9.13 13.05
C SER A 406 -18.43 9.56 13.14
N LEU A 407 -18.11 10.52 14.03
CA LEU A 407 -16.73 10.92 14.35
C LEU A 407 -15.96 9.77 14.99
N ALA A 408 -16.59 9.02 15.91
CA ALA A 408 -15.96 7.86 16.52
C ALA A 408 -15.63 6.76 15.49
N ALA A 409 -16.58 6.44 14.60
CA ALA A 409 -16.34 5.49 13.51
C ALA A 409 -15.22 5.96 12.57
N ALA A 410 -15.21 7.25 12.20
CA ALA A 410 -14.16 7.82 11.37
C ALA A 410 -12.79 7.81 12.07
N PHE A 411 -12.73 8.16 13.35
CA PHE A 411 -11.51 8.14 14.16
C PHE A 411 -10.88 6.74 14.19
N LEU A 412 -11.68 5.69 14.44
CA LEU A 412 -11.18 4.31 14.48
C LEU A 412 -10.50 3.91 13.17
N VAL A 413 -11.08 4.28 12.04
CA VAL A 413 -10.53 4.02 10.69
C VAL A 413 -9.34 4.93 10.36
N ALA A 414 -9.34 6.16 10.88
CA ALA A 414 -8.29 7.13 10.65
C ALA A 414 -6.99 6.76 11.38
N VAL A 415 -7.05 6.19 12.59
CA VAL A 415 -5.87 6.08 13.45
C VAL A 415 -5.61 4.66 13.96
N PRO A 416 -6.39 4.08 14.89
CA PRO A 416 -5.97 2.85 15.57
C PRO A 416 -6.26 1.54 14.83
N PHE A 417 -7.12 1.53 13.81
CA PHE A 417 -7.34 0.30 13.04
C PHE A 417 -6.17 0.00 12.11
N PHE A 418 -5.84 -1.28 11.98
CA PHE A 418 -4.81 -1.75 11.06
C PHE A 418 -5.21 -1.54 9.59
N PHE A 419 -6.48 -1.78 9.27
CA PHE A 419 -7.07 -1.46 7.97
C PHE A 419 -7.88 -0.16 8.03
N PRO A 420 -7.85 0.68 6.98
CA PRO A 420 -7.33 0.41 5.63
C PRO A 420 -5.87 0.79 5.40
N ALA A 421 -5.14 1.32 6.38
CA ALA A 421 -3.79 1.83 6.16
C ALA A 421 -2.80 0.79 5.62
N TYR A 422 -2.89 -0.46 6.10
CA TYR A 422 -2.05 -1.55 5.61
C TYR A 422 -2.22 -1.87 4.11
N TYR A 423 -3.25 -1.37 3.42
CA TYR A 423 -3.34 -1.49 1.95
C TYR A 423 -2.14 -0.87 1.21
N ALA A 424 -1.47 0.12 1.82
CA ALA A 424 -0.24 0.70 1.29
C ALA A 424 0.84 -0.36 1.05
N THR A 425 0.86 -1.45 1.83
CA THR A 425 1.87 -2.51 1.69
C THR A 425 1.68 -3.39 0.47
N TRP A 426 0.50 -3.45 -0.13
CA TRP A 426 0.25 -4.36 -1.26
C TRP A 426 0.07 -3.65 -2.58
N GLY A 427 -0.04 -2.32 -2.57
CA GLY A 427 -0.46 -1.58 -3.74
C GLY A 427 -1.85 -2.00 -4.24
N ARG A 428 -2.73 -2.54 -3.38
CA ARG A 428 -4.06 -3.07 -3.75
C ARG A 428 -5.10 -1.98 -3.99
N PHE A 429 -4.79 -1.07 -4.90
CA PHE A 429 -5.55 0.18 -5.09
C PHE A 429 -6.94 -0.06 -5.66
N THR A 430 -7.14 -1.09 -6.48
CA THR A 430 -8.48 -1.47 -6.96
C THR A 430 -9.41 -1.84 -5.81
N GLN A 431 -8.94 -2.65 -4.85
CA GLN A 431 -9.77 -3.05 -3.71
C GLN A 431 -9.97 -1.88 -2.75
N LEU A 432 -8.94 -1.09 -2.47
CA LEU A 432 -9.03 0.13 -1.66
C LEU A 432 -10.10 1.10 -2.20
N THR A 433 -10.12 1.33 -3.52
CA THR A 433 -11.10 2.19 -4.19
C THR A 433 -12.53 1.65 -4.07
N ALA A 434 -12.71 0.33 -4.18
CA ALA A 434 -14.01 -0.28 -3.95
C ALA A 434 -14.47 -0.15 -2.48
N LEU A 435 -13.53 -0.20 -1.53
CA LEU A 435 -13.80 -0.03 -0.09
C LEU A 435 -14.01 1.43 0.32
N LEU A 436 -13.59 2.39 -0.50
CA LEU A 436 -14.05 3.77 -0.40
C LEU A 436 -15.57 3.87 -0.66
N ILE A 437 -16.08 3.10 -1.61
CA ILE A 437 -17.48 3.14 -2.05
C ILE A 437 -18.38 2.29 -1.13
N LEU A 438 -17.89 1.15 -0.67
CA LEU A 438 -18.68 0.15 0.04
C LEU A 438 -19.47 0.71 1.25
N PRO A 439 -18.92 1.54 2.16
CA PRO A 439 -19.69 2.05 3.29
C PRO A 439 -20.91 2.88 2.84
N ALA A 440 -20.75 3.73 1.83
CA ALA A 440 -21.84 4.50 1.25
C ALA A 440 -22.93 3.58 0.67
N LEU A 441 -22.52 2.55 -0.07
CA LEU A 441 -23.43 1.57 -0.64
C LEU A 441 -24.21 0.82 0.45
N LEU A 442 -23.53 0.30 1.48
CA LEU A 442 -24.18 -0.39 2.60
C LEU A 442 -25.22 0.51 3.29
N ALA A 443 -24.89 1.79 3.52
CA ALA A 443 -25.79 2.71 4.22
C ALA A 443 -27.01 3.07 3.37
N LEU A 444 -26.82 3.33 2.09
CA LEU A 444 -27.92 3.66 1.18
C LEU A 444 -28.83 2.45 0.96
N THR A 445 -28.27 1.24 0.79
CA THR A 445 -29.05 -0.01 0.73
C THR A 445 -29.88 -0.22 2.00
N TRP A 446 -29.29 -0.01 3.17
CA TRP A 446 -30.02 -0.06 4.43
C TRP A 446 -31.16 0.98 4.50
N GLN A 447 -30.89 2.21 4.04
CA GLN A 447 -31.88 3.29 4.07
C GLN A 447 -33.05 3.08 3.10
N ILE A 448 -32.82 2.59 1.88
CA ILE A 448 -33.93 2.34 0.96
C ILE A 448 -34.87 1.24 1.48
N LEU A 449 -34.31 0.22 2.16
CA LEU A 449 -35.05 -0.93 2.69
C LEU A 449 -35.73 -0.63 4.03
N ARG A 450 -35.03 -0.01 4.98
CA ARG A 450 -35.50 0.20 6.36
C ARG A 450 -35.70 1.66 6.78
N GLY A 451 -35.26 2.63 5.99
CA GLY A 451 -35.44 4.06 6.26
C GLY A 451 -36.88 4.54 6.09
N GLY A 452 -37.15 5.83 6.29
CA GLY A 452 -38.48 6.44 6.06
C GLY A 452 -38.93 6.41 4.58
N ARG A 453 -40.20 6.77 4.30
CA ARG A 453 -40.79 6.77 2.93
C ARG A 453 -39.98 7.61 1.92
N HIS A 454 -39.35 8.70 2.38
CA HIS A 454 -38.54 9.58 1.53
C HIS A 454 -37.30 8.89 0.91
N TRP A 455 -36.86 7.74 1.44
CA TRP A 455 -35.74 6.98 0.88
C TRP A 455 -36.12 6.10 -0.30
N ARG A 456 -37.42 5.93 -0.62
CA ARG A 456 -37.88 5.02 -1.69
C ARG A 456 -37.29 5.38 -3.07
N GLY A 457 -37.07 6.67 -3.33
CA GLY A 457 -36.45 7.15 -4.56
C GLY A 457 -34.92 7.00 -4.61
N GLY A 458 -34.29 6.48 -3.55
CA GLY A 458 -32.84 6.32 -3.44
C GLY A 458 -32.29 5.03 -4.05
N TRP A 459 -33.01 4.42 -5.00
CA TRP A 459 -32.57 3.19 -5.67
C TRP A 459 -31.45 3.46 -6.67
N TRP A 460 -31.45 4.63 -7.33
CA TRP A 460 -30.45 4.93 -8.37
C TRP A 460 -29.02 5.11 -7.83
N PRO A 461 -28.76 5.75 -6.66
CA PRO A 461 -27.40 5.79 -6.11
C PRO A 461 -26.95 4.39 -5.73
N VAL A 462 -27.83 3.54 -5.19
CA VAL A 462 -27.50 2.14 -4.86
C VAL A 462 -27.11 1.37 -6.13
N GLY A 463 -27.89 1.49 -7.21
CA GLY A 463 -27.58 0.85 -8.48
C GLY A 463 -26.26 1.34 -9.09
N MET A 464 -26.01 2.65 -9.07
CA MET A 464 -24.79 3.23 -9.63
C MET A 464 -23.53 2.90 -8.82
N LEU A 465 -23.60 2.97 -7.49
CA LEU A 465 -22.49 2.55 -6.62
C LEU A 465 -22.21 1.05 -6.77
N SER A 466 -23.26 0.21 -6.90
CA SER A 466 -23.11 -1.23 -7.15
C SER A 466 -22.42 -1.50 -8.49
N ALA A 467 -22.83 -0.81 -9.56
CA ALA A 467 -22.21 -0.89 -10.88
C ALA A 467 -20.74 -0.43 -10.85
N GLY A 468 -20.45 0.67 -10.15
CA GLY A 468 -19.10 1.17 -9.96
C GLY A 468 -18.20 0.16 -9.24
N ILE A 469 -18.64 -0.39 -8.10
CA ILE A 469 -17.87 -1.43 -7.40
C ILE A 469 -17.62 -2.65 -8.31
N PHE A 470 -18.61 -3.07 -9.11
CA PHE A 470 -18.41 -4.18 -10.04
C PHE A 470 -17.27 -3.92 -11.04
N LEU A 471 -17.21 -2.71 -11.62
CA LEU A 471 -16.13 -2.33 -12.55
C LEU A 471 -14.78 -2.05 -11.87
N ILE A 472 -14.79 -1.65 -10.60
CA ILE A 472 -13.58 -1.34 -9.83
C ILE A 472 -12.96 -2.59 -9.22
N HIS A 473 -13.78 -3.48 -8.65
CA HIS A 473 -13.31 -4.69 -7.98
C HIS A 473 -14.43 -5.73 -7.80
N ILE A 474 -14.48 -6.73 -8.68
CA ILE A 474 -15.53 -7.75 -8.69
C ILE A 474 -15.69 -8.49 -7.35
N ARG A 475 -14.59 -8.75 -6.63
CA ARG A 475 -14.68 -9.43 -5.32
C ARG A 475 -15.45 -8.61 -4.30
N VAL A 476 -15.26 -7.30 -4.25
CA VAL A 476 -15.95 -6.44 -3.27
C VAL A 476 -17.43 -6.33 -3.62
N PHE A 477 -17.78 -6.35 -4.91
CA PHE A 477 -19.18 -6.48 -5.34
C PHE A 477 -19.81 -7.78 -4.83
N LEU A 478 -19.10 -8.91 -4.94
CA LEU A 478 -19.58 -10.19 -4.40
C LEU A 478 -19.70 -10.18 -2.86
N LEU A 479 -18.79 -9.51 -2.14
CA LEU A 479 -18.90 -9.32 -0.69
C LEU A 479 -20.14 -8.48 -0.30
N TYR A 480 -20.59 -7.58 -1.17
CA TYR A 480 -21.78 -6.75 -0.95
C TYR A 480 -23.10 -7.53 -1.09
N LEU A 481 -23.18 -8.51 -1.99
CA LEU A 481 -24.45 -9.21 -2.29
C LEU A 481 -25.10 -9.88 -1.06
N PRO A 482 -24.37 -10.62 -0.19
CA PRO A 482 -24.95 -11.18 1.03
C PRO A 482 -25.51 -10.11 1.97
N PHE A 483 -24.87 -8.94 2.07
CA PHE A 483 -25.41 -7.83 2.86
C PHE A 483 -26.73 -7.33 2.30
N ALA A 484 -26.82 -7.12 0.97
CA ALA A 484 -28.05 -6.66 0.33
C ALA A 484 -29.22 -7.62 0.58
N ALA A 485 -28.97 -8.94 0.48
CA ALA A 485 -29.94 -9.98 0.79
C ALA A 485 -30.37 -9.96 2.27
N LEU A 486 -29.42 -9.90 3.20
CA LEU A 486 -29.71 -9.85 4.64
C LEU A 486 -30.44 -8.57 5.04
N ALA A 487 -30.10 -7.42 4.46
CA ALA A 487 -30.81 -6.16 4.68
C ALA A 487 -32.26 -6.23 4.17
N TRP A 488 -32.48 -6.92 3.04
CA TRP A 488 -33.82 -7.16 2.48
C TRP A 488 -34.64 -8.09 3.38
N LEU A 489 -34.06 -9.18 3.87
CA LEU A 489 -34.69 -10.06 4.85
C LEU A 489 -34.99 -9.31 6.17
N ALA A 490 -34.06 -8.50 6.67
CA ALA A 490 -34.27 -7.66 7.85
C ALA A 490 -35.37 -6.61 7.65
N SER A 491 -35.72 -6.29 6.41
CA SER A 491 -36.85 -5.43 6.05
C SER A 491 -38.18 -6.19 5.92
N HIS A 492 -38.19 -7.50 6.19
CA HIS A 492 -39.32 -8.43 6.02
C HIS A 492 -39.78 -8.49 4.56
N ALA A 493 -38.81 -8.56 3.62
CA ALA A 493 -39.04 -8.55 2.18
C ALA A 493 -39.86 -7.35 1.68
N ARG A 494 -39.93 -6.26 2.47
CA ARG A 494 -40.61 -5.03 2.05
C ARG A 494 -39.71 -4.27 1.09
N ARG A 495 -40.33 -3.47 0.22
CA ARG A 495 -39.62 -2.56 -0.70
C ARG A 495 -38.70 -3.26 -1.71
N THR A 496 -39.00 -4.51 -2.05
CA THR A 496 -38.32 -5.28 -3.11
C THR A 496 -38.22 -4.50 -4.41
N ARG A 497 -39.25 -3.72 -4.78
CA ARG A 497 -39.23 -2.88 -5.99
C ARG A 497 -38.06 -1.89 -6.04
N SER A 498 -37.71 -1.26 -4.92
CA SER A 498 -36.57 -0.32 -4.88
C SER A 498 -35.23 -1.04 -5.03
N LEU A 499 -35.09 -2.21 -4.41
CA LEU A 499 -33.88 -3.02 -4.55
C LEU A 499 -33.76 -3.62 -5.95
N ALA A 500 -34.87 -4.09 -6.53
CA ALA A 500 -34.94 -4.59 -7.90
C ALA A 500 -34.63 -3.50 -8.92
N ALA A 501 -35.14 -2.28 -8.74
CA ALA A 501 -34.80 -1.13 -9.59
C ALA A 501 -33.30 -0.78 -9.51
N ALA A 502 -32.71 -0.83 -8.31
CA ALA A 502 -31.27 -0.64 -8.14
C ALA A 502 -30.46 -1.76 -8.83
N ALA A 503 -30.88 -3.01 -8.68
CA ALA A 503 -30.24 -4.16 -9.32
C ALA A 503 -30.36 -4.10 -10.85
N LEU A 504 -31.53 -3.74 -11.38
CA LEU A 504 -31.76 -3.56 -12.81
C LEU A 504 -30.86 -2.45 -13.36
N LEU A 505 -30.79 -1.29 -12.70
CA LEU A 505 -29.88 -0.22 -13.12
C LEU A 505 -28.42 -0.70 -13.11
N ALA A 506 -27.99 -1.38 -12.04
CA ALA A 506 -26.62 -1.87 -11.94
C ALA A 506 -26.30 -2.88 -13.05
N LEU A 507 -27.23 -3.80 -13.33
CA LEU A 507 -27.13 -4.78 -14.40
C LEU A 507 -27.07 -4.07 -15.75
N THR A 508 -27.99 -3.17 -16.08
CA THR A 508 -27.99 -2.44 -17.35
C THR A 508 -26.67 -1.71 -17.58
N LEU A 509 -26.15 -1.02 -16.57
CA LEU A 509 -24.89 -0.27 -16.64
C LEU A 509 -23.66 -1.17 -16.83
N THR A 510 -23.74 -2.46 -16.49
CA THR A 510 -22.61 -3.41 -16.49
C THR A 510 -22.81 -4.60 -17.42
N LEU A 511 -23.97 -4.72 -18.06
CA LEU A 511 -24.37 -5.87 -18.87
C LEU A 511 -23.35 -6.18 -19.99
N PRO A 512 -22.82 -5.18 -20.75
CA PRO A 512 -21.81 -5.47 -21.75
C PRO A 512 -20.54 -6.07 -21.15
N ARG A 513 -20.16 -5.69 -19.92
CA ARG A 513 -19.00 -6.25 -19.22
C ARG A 513 -19.27 -7.68 -18.73
N TRP A 514 -20.49 -7.97 -18.25
CA TRP A 514 -20.90 -9.34 -17.93
C TRP A 514 -20.78 -10.26 -19.15
N ILE A 515 -21.23 -9.81 -20.33
CA ILE A 515 -21.12 -10.56 -21.58
C ILE A 515 -19.65 -10.82 -21.94
N GLN A 516 -18.77 -9.81 -21.84
CA GLN A 516 -17.33 -9.96 -22.08
C GLN A 516 -16.68 -10.99 -21.13
N LEU A 517 -17.01 -10.93 -19.84
CA LEU A 517 -16.47 -11.86 -18.84
C LEU A 517 -17.00 -13.28 -19.04
N TRP A 518 -18.28 -13.42 -19.40
CA TRP A 518 -18.88 -14.70 -19.77
C TRP A 518 -18.15 -15.33 -20.95
N GLN A 519 -17.95 -14.58 -22.04
CA GLN A 519 -17.21 -15.03 -23.22
C GLN A 519 -15.76 -15.42 -22.93
N PHE A 520 -15.10 -14.74 -21.98
CA PHE A 520 -13.74 -15.08 -21.57
C PHE A 520 -13.65 -16.37 -20.76
N ASN A 521 -14.68 -16.68 -19.97
CA ASN A 521 -14.69 -17.84 -19.06
C ASN A 521 -15.26 -19.12 -19.69
N GLN A 522 -15.81 -19.07 -20.91
CA GLN A 522 -16.29 -20.28 -21.60
C GLN A 522 -15.13 -21.30 -21.73
N GLY A 523 -15.33 -22.51 -21.20
CA GLY A 523 -14.34 -23.59 -21.24
C GLY A 523 -13.29 -23.60 -20.12
N LYS A 524 -13.29 -22.62 -19.20
CA LYS A 524 -12.41 -22.65 -18.01
C LYS A 524 -13.13 -23.28 -16.82
N GLN A 525 -12.56 -24.33 -16.24
CA GLN A 525 -13.11 -24.91 -15.02
C GLN A 525 -13.09 -23.89 -13.88
N LEU A 526 -14.23 -23.73 -13.19
CA LEU A 526 -14.40 -22.85 -12.03
C LEU A 526 -13.65 -23.35 -10.77
N THR A 527 -13.01 -24.52 -10.86
CA THR A 527 -12.44 -25.30 -9.75
C THR A 527 -10.95 -25.51 -9.94
N SER A 528 -10.14 -24.47 -9.80
CA SER A 528 -8.70 -24.60 -9.58
C SER A 528 -8.39 -24.26 -8.13
N ALA A 529 -8.21 -25.28 -7.28
CA ALA A 529 -7.84 -25.10 -5.89
C ALA A 529 -6.34 -24.77 -5.81
N ILE A 530 -6.01 -23.50 -5.55
CA ILE A 530 -4.64 -23.13 -5.14
C ILE A 530 -4.52 -23.53 -3.66
N ALA A 531 -3.58 -24.44 -3.35
CA ALA A 531 -3.35 -24.90 -1.98
C ALA A 531 -3.11 -23.72 -1.03
N GLY A 532 -3.76 -23.72 0.14
CA GLY A 532 -3.64 -22.65 1.13
C GLY A 532 -4.26 -21.30 0.74
N TYR A 533 -4.80 -21.12 -0.47
CA TYR A 533 -5.33 -19.83 -0.94
C TYR A 533 -6.51 -19.31 -0.12
N ASN A 534 -7.28 -20.23 0.47
CA ASN A 534 -8.38 -19.95 1.39
C ASN A 534 -8.00 -20.17 2.87
N ALA A 535 -6.71 -20.20 3.21
CA ALA A 535 -6.28 -20.19 4.60
C ALA A 535 -6.72 -18.89 5.29
N PHE A 536 -7.13 -18.99 6.54
CA PHE A 536 -7.53 -17.82 7.32
C PHE A 536 -6.29 -17.00 7.73
N PRO A 537 -6.28 -15.67 7.53
CA PRO A 537 -5.09 -14.84 7.82
C PRO A 537 -4.92 -14.56 9.32
N ILE A 538 -4.42 -15.54 10.06
CA ILE A 538 -4.18 -15.35 11.50
C ILE A 538 -3.17 -14.22 11.78
N GLY A 539 -2.22 -13.99 10.86
CA GLY A 539 -1.24 -12.91 10.97
C GLY A 539 -1.88 -11.52 11.05
N TYR A 540 -3.01 -11.27 10.36
CA TYR A 540 -3.71 -9.99 10.48
C TYR A 540 -4.42 -9.83 11.81
N VAL A 541 -4.98 -10.93 12.37
CA VAL A 541 -5.59 -10.91 13.71
C VAL A 541 -4.55 -10.59 14.78
N GLN A 542 -3.34 -11.10 14.62
CA GLN A 542 -2.24 -10.90 15.56
C GLN A 542 -1.53 -9.55 15.38
N ALA A 543 -1.80 -8.82 14.29
CA ALA A 543 -1.18 -7.53 14.02
C ALA A 543 -1.73 -6.43 14.95
N GLY A 544 -0.82 -5.72 15.62
CA GLY A 544 -1.16 -4.62 16.52
C GLY A 544 -2.25 -5.00 17.53
N TRP A 545 -3.36 -4.24 17.54
CA TRP A 545 -4.49 -4.45 18.44
C TRP A 545 -5.73 -5.05 17.75
N GLU A 546 -5.56 -5.61 16.55
CA GLU A 546 -6.68 -6.15 15.76
C GLU A 546 -7.46 -7.23 16.53
N ARG A 547 -6.76 -8.16 17.20
CA ARG A 547 -7.38 -9.17 18.09
C ARG A 547 -8.32 -8.55 19.12
N TRP A 548 -7.93 -7.42 19.72
CA TRP A 548 -8.70 -6.79 20.79
C TRP A 548 -9.93 -6.08 20.23
N PHE A 549 -9.82 -5.44 19.06
CA PHE A 549 -10.98 -4.92 18.35
C PHE A 549 -11.97 -6.03 18.00
N LEU A 550 -11.51 -7.20 17.58
CA LEU A 550 -12.41 -8.33 17.32
C LEU A 550 -13.09 -8.86 18.59
N VAL A 551 -12.35 -8.98 19.71
CA VAL A 551 -12.93 -9.38 21.01
C VAL A 551 -14.00 -8.38 21.46
N PHE A 552 -13.70 -7.08 21.43
CA PHE A 552 -14.67 -6.05 21.81
C PHE A 552 -15.86 -5.97 20.85
N ALA A 553 -15.67 -6.30 19.57
CA ALA A 553 -16.77 -6.43 18.63
C ALA A 553 -17.67 -7.62 19.00
N GLY A 554 -17.10 -8.76 19.40
CA GLY A 554 -17.86 -9.90 19.93
C GLY A 554 -18.70 -9.53 21.15
N ILE A 555 -18.12 -8.87 22.15
CA ILE A 555 -18.85 -8.36 23.33
C ILE A 555 -19.93 -7.36 22.92
N GLY A 556 -19.62 -6.46 21.99
CA GLY A 556 -20.56 -5.50 21.42
C GLY A 556 -21.75 -6.16 20.73
N LEU A 557 -21.51 -7.25 20.00
CA LEU A 557 -22.56 -8.04 19.36
C LEU A 557 -23.44 -8.73 20.39
N LEU A 558 -22.89 -9.31 21.46
CA LEU A 558 -23.68 -9.89 22.56
C LEU A 558 -24.62 -8.83 23.18
N TYR A 559 -24.12 -7.62 23.42
CA TYR A 559 -24.97 -6.51 23.87
C TYR A 559 -26.05 -6.14 22.86
N THR A 560 -25.76 -6.19 21.55
CA THR A 560 -26.77 -5.93 20.51
C THR A 560 -27.82 -7.03 20.44
N PHE A 561 -27.46 -8.30 20.67
CA PHE A 561 -28.41 -9.41 20.79
C PHE A 561 -29.34 -9.23 21.99
N TYR A 562 -28.78 -8.88 23.16
CA TYR A 562 -29.59 -8.52 24.33
C TYR A 562 -30.55 -7.35 24.03
N ALA A 563 -30.07 -6.32 23.32
CA ALA A 563 -30.91 -5.20 22.92
C ALA A 563 -32.01 -5.61 21.92
N ALA A 564 -31.73 -6.53 21.00
CA ALA A 564 -32.72 -7.07 20.07
C ALA A 564 -33.76 -7.93 20.77
N TRP A 565 -33.36 -8.77 21.74
CA TRP A 565 -34.29 -9.48 22.64
C TRP A 565 -35.23 -8.48 23.31
N ARG A 566 -34.69 -7.37 23.84
CA ARG A 566 -35.48 -6.26 24.42
C ARG A 566 -36.19 -5.40 23.36
N ARG A 567 -36.37 -5.93 22.14
CA ARG A 567 -37.07 -5.35 20.98
C ARG A 567 -36.62 -3.93 20.64
N ARG A 568 -35.32 -3.63 20.81
CA ARG A 568 -34.79 -2.31 20.51
C ARG A 568 -34.46 -2.20 19.02
N PRO A 569 -35.09 -1.28 18.26
CA PRO A 569 -35.00 -1.27 16.79
C PRO A 569 -33.61 -0.96 16.23
N TRP A 570 -32.79 -0.24 16.98
CA TRP A 570 -31.41 0.08 16.59
C TRP A 570 -30.49 -1.14 16.49
N ALA A 571 -30.83 -2.24 17.17
CA ALA A 571 -30.02 -3.46 17.18
C ALA A 571 -30.06 -4.21 15.83
N ALA A 572 -31.05 -3.92 14.99
CA ALA A 572 -31.22 -4.61 13.71
C ALA A 572 -30.02 -4.42 12.77
N LEU A 573 -29.43 -3.23 12.71
CA LEU A 573 -28.27 -2.97 11.85
C LEU A 573 -27.01 -3.72 12.34
N PRO A 574 -26.56 -3.57 13.61
CA PRO A 574 -25.44 -4.35 14.14
C PRO A 574 -25.58 -5.87 13.94
N ILE A 575 -26.78 -6.42 14.15
CA ILE A 575 -27.03 -7.85 13.92
C ILE A 575 -26.90 -8.19 12.45
N THR A 576 -27.44 -7.35 11.55
CA THR A 576 -27.30 -7.57 10.10
C THR A 576 -25.83 -7.51 9.66
N LEU A 577 -25.02 -6.62 10.26
CA LEU A 577 -23.58 -6.57 10.00
C LEU A 577 -22.87 -7.82 10.52
N GLY A 578 -23.19 -8.29 11.73
CA GLY A 578 -22.65 -9.53 12.30
C GLY A 578 -22.98 -10.74 11.42
N LEU A 579 -24.26 -10.88 11.05
CA LEU A 579 -24.72 -11.93 10.13
C LEU A 579 -24.03 -11.81 8.77
N TRP A 580 -23.87 -10.60 8.22
CA TRP A 580 -23.17 -10.40 6.96
C TRP A 580 -21.72 -10.89 7.03
N VAL A 581 -20.99 -10.54 8.08
CA VAL A 581 -19.61 -11.01 8.28
C VAL A 581 -19.57 -12.53 8.38
N THR A 582 -20.42 -13.13 9.24
CA THR A 582 -20.46 -14.59 9.42
C THR A 582 -20.84 -15.32 8.15
N THR A 583 -21.92 -14.93 7.47
CA THR A 583 -22.38 -15.54 6.22
C THR A 583 -21.32 -15.42 5.13
N THR A 584 -20.66 -14.27 5.00
CA THR A 584 -19.61 -14.06 4.00
C THR A 584 -18.40 -14.96 4.24
N LEU A 585 -17.94 -15.06 5.49
CA LEU A 585 -16.83 -15.95 5.84
C LEU A 585 -17.19 -17.43 5.62
N LEU A 586 -18.42 -17.85 5.97
CA LEU A 586 -18.89 -19.22 5.73
C LEU A 586 -18.94 -19.56 4.24
N LEU A 587 -19.54 -18.69 3.41
CA LEU A 587 -19.64 -18.87 1.96
C LEU A 587 -18.25 -19.00 1.30
N ILE A 588 -17.28 -18.19 1.72
CA ILE A 588 -15.93 -18.18 1.14
C ILE A 588 -15.08 -19.35 1.65
N SER A 589 -15.28 -19.78 2.89
CA SER A 589 -14.49 -20.86 3.50
C SER A 589 -14.66 -22.21 2.80
N GLY A 590 -15.69 -22.39 1.96
CA GLY A 590 -16.01 -23.67 1.33
C GLY A 590 -16.42 -24.77 2.34
N ARG A 591 -16.74 -24.39 3.58
CA ARG A 591 -17.16 -25.32 4.65
C ARG A 591 -18.65 -25.64 4.63
N LEU A 592 -19.42 -24.99 3.76
CA LEU A 592 -20.85 -25.29 3.57
C LEU A 592 -20.98 -26.51 2.63
N PRO A 593 -21.74 -27.55 3.03
CA PRO A 593 -21.98 -28.71 2.17
C PRO A 593 -22.50 -28.28 0.78
N GLY A 594 -21.88 -28.79 -0.28
CA GLY A 594 -22.29 -28.52 -1.66
C GLY A 594 -21.79 -27.20 -2.28
N ILE A 595 -21.06 -26.35 -1.55
CA ILE A 595 -20.46 -25.13 -2.11
C ILE A 595 -18.95 -25.32 -2.25
N PRO A 596 -18.42 -25.52 -3.48
CA PRO A 596 -16.99 -25.68 -3.68
C PRO A 596 -16.26 -24.38 -3.33
N SER A 597 -15.05 -24.50 -2.77
CA SER A 597 -14.18 -23.36 -2.53
C SER A 597 -13.86 -22.65 -3.85
N SER A 598 -14.14 -21.35 -3.94
CA SER A 598 -13.87 -20.58 -5.16
C SER A 598 -12.46 -19.99 -5.17
N TRP A 599 -11.85 -19.89 -6.35
CA TRP A 599 -10.64 -19.08 -6.57
C TRP A 599 -10.94 -17.57 -6.67
N LEU A 600 -12.21 -17.22 -6.94
CA LEU A 600 -12.62 -15.85 -7.24
C LEU A 600 -12.65 -14.97 -6.00
N VAL A 601 -13.03 -15.50 -4.83
CA VAL A 601 -13.06 -14.79 -3.55
C VAL A 601 -12.37 -15.65 -2.50
N ASN A 602 -11.50 -15.04 -1.69
CA ASN A 602 -10.77 -15.74 -0.63
C ASN A 602 -10.91 -15.06 0.73
N LEU A 603 -10.60 -15.81 1.80
CA LEU A 603 -10.74 -15.33 3.18
C LEU A 603 -9.86 -14.10 3.46
N ASN A 604 -8.68 -14.03 2.84
CA ASN A 604 -7.81 -12.85 2.87
C ASN A 604 -8.54 -11.60 2.41
N SER A 605 -9.19 -11.64 1.24
CA SER A 605 -9.90 -10.50 0.65
C SER A 605 -11.11 -10.07 1.49
N ALA A 606 -11.80 -11.02 2.12
CA ALA A 606 -12.91 -10.73 3.02
C ALA A 606 -12.44 -10.09 4.33
N TYR A 607 -11.37 -10.61 4.94
CA TYR A 607 -10.86 -10.12 6.21
C TYR A 607 -10.46 -8.64 6.15
N ILE A 608 -9.74 -8.25 5.09
CA ILE A 608 -9.26 -6.88 4.90
C ILE A 608 -10.38 -5.86 4.58
N THR A 609 -11.65 -6.29 4.62
CA THR A 609 -12.86 -5.47 4.50
C THR A 609 -13.54 -5.25 5.88
N LEU A 610 -13.20 -6.03 6.90
CA LEU A 610 -13.91 -6.08 8.19
C LEU A 610 -13.83 -4.79 9.02
N PHE A 611 -12.86 -3.93 8.75
CA PHE A 611 -12.78 -2.63 9.42
C PHE A 611 -14.05 -1.77 9.21
N ILE A 612 -14.79 -1.96 8.11
CA ILE A 612 -16.03 -1.23 7.82
C ILE A 612 -17.15 -1.61 8.80
N PRO A 613 -17.58 -2.88 8.90
CA PRO A 613 -18.60 -3.27 9.88
C PRO A 613 -18.13 -3.06 11.32
N LEU A 614 -16.84 -3.22 11.62
CA LEU A 614 -16.28 -2.93 12.95
C LEU A 614 -16.42 -1.45 13.32
N ALA A 615 -16.04 -0.53 12.42
CA ALA A 615 -16.14 0.91 12.65
C ALA A 615 -17.59 1.34 12.89
N TRP A 616 -18.54 0.79 12.12
CA TRP A 616 -19.97 1.07 12.32
C TRP A 616 -20.50 0.54 13.64
N LEU A 617 -20.15 -0.71 13.99
CA LEU A 617 -20.55 -1.31 15.25
C LEU A 617 -20.06 -0.46 16.42
N PHE A 618 -18.77 -0.13 16.46
CA PHE A 618 -18.22 0.68 17.53
C PHE A 618 -18.75 2.11 17.54
N GLY A 619 -18.90 2.77 16.39
CA GLY A 619 -19.52 4.09 16.30
C GLY A 619 -20.94 4.13 16.87
N LEU A 620 -21.73 3.10 16.58
CA LEU A 620 -23.08 2.91 17.15
C LEU A 620 -23.05 2.67 18.66
N LEU A 621 -22.19 1.76 19.13
CA LEU A 621 -22.07 1.41 20.54
C LEU A 621 -21.56 2.57 21.39
N LEU A 622 -20.54 3.29 20.93
CA LEU A 622 -20.00 4.48 21.60
C LEU A 622 -21.04 5.59 21.69
N TRP A 623 -21.83 5.80 20.62
CA TRP A 623 -22.96 6.71 20.69
C TRP A 623 -24.01 6.28 21.74
N ARG A 624 -24.31 4.98 21.83
CA ARG A 624 -25.23 4.44 22.85
C ARG A 624 -24.69 4.61 24.26
N ALA A 625 -23.41 4.30 24.47
CA ALA A 625 -22.73 4.48 25.75
C ALA A 625 -22.75 5.96 26.17
N ALA A 626 -22.42 6.89 25.27
CA ALA A 626 -22.47 8.33 25.55
C ALA A 626 -23.89 8.82 25.91
N ARG A 627 -24.94 8.24 25.30
CA ARG A 627 -26.33 8.58 25.66
C ARG A 627 -26.73 8.01 27.02
N TRP A 628 -26.29 6.81 27.35
CA TRP A 628 -26.53 6.19 28.65
C TRP A 628 -25.79 6.94 29.77
N LEU A 629 -24.52 7.29 29.55
CA LEU A 629 -23.68 7.99 30.51
C LEU A 629 -24.24 9.36 30.90
N ARG A 630 -24.86 10.07 29.96
CA ARG A 630 -25.54 11.36 30.23
C ARG A 630 -26.67 11.28 31.26
N ARG A 631 -27.16 10.07 31.56
CA ARG A 631 -28.22 9.84 32.56
C ARG A 631 -27.66 9.43 33.93
N GLN A 632 -26.35 9.24 34.05
CA GLN A 632 -25.70 8.79 35.27
C GLN A 632 -25.31 9.96 36.19
N ARG A 633 -24.95 9.65 37.45
CA ARG A 633 -24.48 10.65 38.43
C ARG A 633 -23.21 11.38 37.93
N PRO A 634 -23.00 12.66 38.32
CA PRO A 634 -21.85 13.46 37.86
C PRO A 634 -20.48 12.80 38.11
N ALA A 635 -20.29 12.11 39.23
CA ALA A 635 -19.06 11.38 39.52
C ALA A 635 -18.75 10.30 38.48
N ALA A 636 -19.74 9.47 38.12
CA ALA A 636 -19.61 8.47 37.07
C ALA A 636 -19.36 9.09 35.70
N GLN A 637 -19.99 10.24 35.39
CA GLN A 637 -19.72 10.99 34.16
C GLN A 637 -18.27 11.49 34.11
N ASN A 638 -17.75 12.01 35.22
CA ASN A 638 -16.38 12.52 35.30
C ASN A 638 -15.36 11.38 35.21
N ALA A 639 -15.58 10.26 35.92
CA ALA A 639 -14.73 9.06 35.80
C ALA A 639 -14.69 8.54 34.36
N ALA A 640 -15.84 8.44 33.69
CA ALA A 640 -15.89 8.02 32.30
C ALA A 640 -15.24 9.02 31.33
N ARG A 641 -15.33 10.33 31.59
CA ARG A 641 -14.61 11.36 30.82
C ARG A 641 -13.10 11.25 30.98
N LEU A 642 -12.63 11.03 32.21
CA LEU A 642 -11.23 10.81 32.52
C LEU A 642 -10.69 9.59 31.75
N LEU A 643 -11.38 8.45 31.85
CA LEU A 643 -11.03 7.22 31.12
C LEU A 643 -11.09 7.40 29.60
N ALA A 644 -12.10 8.10 29.08
CA ALA A 644 -12.23 8.36 27.65
C ALA A 644 -11.12 9.28 27.12
N GLY A 645 -10.68 10.26 27.92
CA GLY A 645 -9.54 11.13 27.58
C GLY A 645 -8.24 10.35 27.54
N GLY A 646 -7.98 9.53 28.56
CA GLY A 646 -6.80 8.67 28.61
C GLY A 646 -6.78 7.65 27.47
N LEU A 647 -7.91 6.96 27.23
CA LEU A 647 -8.05 5.99 26.14
C LEU A 647 -7.84 6.65 24.77
N LEU A 648 -8.34 7.87 24.55
CA LEU A 648 -8.10 8.57 23.28
C LEU A 648 -6.60 8.81 23.06
N VAL A 649 -5.88 9.30 24.06
CA VAL A 649 -4.42 9.54 23.95
C VAL A 649 -3.69 8.22 23.69
N VAL A 650 -4.02 7.16 24.41
CA VAL A 650 -3.45 5.83 24.18
C VAL A 650 -3.70 5.34 22.75
N LEU A 651 -4.92 5.49 22.23
CA LEU A 651 -5.26 5.10 20.86
C LEU A 651 -4.58 5.98 19.80
N LEU A 652 -4.40 7.28 20.07
CA LEU A 652 -3.68 8.21 19.20
C LEU A 652 -2.19 7.86 19.13
N LEU A 653 -1.56 7.58 20.28
CA LEU A 653 -0.15 7.23 20.36
C LEU A 653 0.11 5.85 19.72
N PHE A 654 -0.67 4.84 20.10
CA PHE A 654 -0.60 3.51 19.51
C PHE A 654 -0.85 3.54 18.00
N GLY A 655 -1.99 4.12 17.59
CA GLY A 655 -2.38 4.16 16.19
C GLY A 655 -1.44 5.01 15.36
N GLY A 656 -1.03 6.18 15.86
CA GLY A 656 -0.04 7.03 15.18
C GLY A 656 1.27 6.30 14.91
N HIS A 657 1.83 5.63 15.92
CA HIS A 657 3.03 4.81 15.75
C HIS A 657 2.80 3.67 14.76
N GLN A 658 1.75 2.86 14.97
CA GLN A 658 1.42 1.71 14.11
C GLN A 658 1.27 2.13 12.64
N GLN A 659 0.63 3.26 12.37
CA GLN A 659 0.38 3.76 11.03
C GLN A 659 1.66 4.20 10.33
N ILE A 660 2.56 4.89 11.03
CA ILE A 660 3.84 5.36 10.45
C ILE A 660 4.78 4.18 10.15
N THR A 661 4.69 3.09 10.92
CA THR A 661 5.52 1.87 10.76
C THR A 661 4.76 0.71 10.12
N ILE A 662 3.70 0.98 9.34
CA ILE A 662 2.74 -0.06 8.96
C ILE A 662 3.22 -0.96 7.81
N LEU A 663 4.21 -0.53 7.03
CA LEU A 663 4.64 -1.24 5.82
C LEU A 663 5.32 -2.57 6.14
N ASN A 664 5.03 -3.60 5.34
CA ASN A 664 5.77 -4.85 5.36
C ASN A 664 6.98 -4.75 4.42
N GLU A 665 8.18 -4.81 4.98
CA GLU A 665 9.44 -4.69 4.23
C GLU A 665 9.59 -5.75 3.12
N GLN A 666 9.03 -6.95 3.29
CA GLN A 666 9.05 -8.00 2.27
C GLN A 666 8.32 -7.57 0.99
N THR A 667 7.39 -6.62 1.10
CA THR A 667 6.60 -6.13 -0.03
C THR A 667 7.28 -5.03 -0.83
N LEU A 668 8.36 -4.45 -0.31
CA LEU A 668 9.14 -3.43 -1.00
C LEU A 668 9.98 -4.14 -2.06
N LEU A 669 9.62 -3.99 -3.34
CA LEU A 669 10.32 -4.63 -4.47
C LEU A 669 11.28 -3.65 -5.16
N ALA A 670 10.84 -2.41 -5.36
CA ALA A 670 11.61 -1.35 -5.99
C ALA A 670 12.02 -0.30 -4.96
N ASN A 671 13.26 0.17 -5.07
CA ASN A 671 13.91 1.15 -4.18
C ASN A 671 14.19 2.44 -4.94
N PRO A 672 14.48 3.56 -4.24
CA PRO A 672 14.83 4.83 -4.89
C PRO A 672 15.97 4.73 -5.91
N ALA A 673 17.00 3.91 -5.65
CA ALA A 673 18.10 3.71 -6.60
C ALA A 673 17.67 2.98 -7.89
N ASP A 674 16.60 2.18 -7.84
CA ASP A 674 16.04 1.56 -9.04
C ASP A 674 15.41 2.62 -9.97
N ALA A 675 14.87 3.72 -9.43
CA ALA A 675 14.30 4.80 -10.25
C ALA A 675 15.37 5.48 -11.12
N ALA A 676 16.55 5.77 -10.55
CA ALA A 676 17.68 6.33 -11.29
C ALA A 676 18.18 5.37 -12.39
N ALA A 677 18.26 4.07 -12.08
CA ALA A 677 18.66 3.05 -13.04
C ALA A 677 17.63 2.90 -14.19
N LEU A 678 16.33 2.96 -13.88
CA LEU A 678 15.26 2.91 -14.88
C LEU A 678 15.26 4.15 -15.78
N GLN A 679 15.51 5.33 -15.23
CA GLN A 679 15.66 6.56 -16.02
C GLN A 679 16.88 6.48 -16.95
N TRP A 680 18.01 5.99 -16.45
CA TRP A 680 19.19 5.75 -17.27
C TRP A 680 18.92 4.72 -18.38
N LEU A 681 18.22 3.63 -18.05
CA LEU A 681 17.85 2.58 -19.00
C LEU A 681 17.00 3.15 -20.14
N ASP A 682 16.01 3.99 -19.83
CA ASP A 682 15.13 4.58 -20.83
C ASP A 682 15.88 5.49 -21.79
N ALA A 683 16.87 6.24 -21.29
CA ALA A 683 17.68 7.15 -22.08
C ALA A 683 18.78 6.47 -22.93
N ASN A 684 19.28 5.30 -22.51
CA ASN A 684 20.52 4.72 -23.07
C ASN A 684 20.34 3.39 -23.79
N ILE A 685 19.25 2.64 -23.54
CA ILE A 685 19.05 1.31 -24.14
C ILE A 685 18.10 1.41 -25.34
N PRO A 686 18.29 0.69 -26.46
CA PRO A 686 17.35 0.71 -27.58
C PRO A 686 15.91 0.35 -27.19
N ALA A 687 14.91 0.98 -27.81
CA ALA A 687 13.49 0.69 -27.55
C ALA A 687 13.06 -0.74 -27.93
N THR A 688 13.80 -1.40 -28.82
CA THR A 688 13.58 -2.80 -29.23
C THR A 688 14.25 -3.82 -28.30
N ALA A 689 14.98 -3.37 -27.28
CA ALA A 689 15.67 -4.25 -26.35
C ALA A 689 14.69 -5.11 -25.53
N LYS A 690 15.00 -6.40 -25.43
CA LYS A 690 14.42 -7.30 -24.43
C LYS A 690 15.34 -7.38 -23.22
N VAL A 691 14.81 -7.08 -22.05
CA VAL A 691 15.56 -6.99 -20.78
C VAL A 691 15.23 -8.18 -19.87
N ALA A 692 16.23 -8.96 -19.49
CA ALA A 692 16.08 -9.98 -18.47
C ALA A 692 16.02 -9.34 -17.08
N VAL A 693 15.07 -9.79 -16.26
CA VAL A 693 14.84 -9.29 -14.91
C VAL A 693 14.77 -10.45 -13.93
N ASN A 694 15.15 -10.19 -12.67
CA ASN A 694 14.97 -11.17 -11.60
C ASN A 694 13.49 -11.44 -11.36
N SER A 695 13.18 -12.66 -10.93
CA SER A 695 11.82 -13.07 -10.61
C SER A 695 11.76 -14.12 -9.51
N TRP A 696 10.56 -14.34 -8.98
CA TRP A 696 10.27 -15.43 -8.07
C TRP A 696 8.86 -15.97 -8.28
N ARG A 697 8.63 -17.19 -7.78
CA ARG A 697 7.31 -17.81 -7.79
C ARG A 697 6.43 -17.16 -6.72
N TRP A 698 5.51 -16.29 -7.15
CA TRP A 698 4.72 -15.44 -6.27
C TRP A 698 3.43 -16.09 -5.77
N LEU A 699 2.61 -16.62 -6.69
CA LEU A 699 1.29 -17.19 -6.36
C LEU A 699 0.97 -18.39 -7.24
N GLY A 700 0.82 -19.56 -6.63
CA GLY A 700 0.62 -20.80 -7.38
C GLY A 700 1.80 -21.06 -8.32
N SER A 701 1.57 -21.20 -9.62
CA SER A 701 2.61 -21.29 -10.67
C SER A 701 2.98 -19.94 -11.31
N THR A 702 2.45 -18.82 -10.80
CA THR A 702 2.69 -17.49 -11.38
C THR A 702 4.02 -16.92 -10.89
N TRP A 703 4.81 -16.42 -11.83
CA TRP A 703 6.06 -15.71 -11.57
C TRP A 703 5.81 -14.20 -11.55
N ALA A 704 6.57 -13.47 -10.73
CA ALA A 704 6.57 -12.02 -10.67
C ALA A 704 8.01 -11.50 -10.59
N ALA A 705 8.29 -10.30 -11.08
CA ALA A 705 9.63 -9.71 -11.06
C ALA A 705 10.00 -9.19 -9.66
N SER A 706 11.11 -9.68 -9.08
CA SER A 706 11.48 -9.53 -7.65
C SER A 706 12.08 -8.19 -7.25
N ASP A 707 12.36 -7.32 -8.20
CA ASP A 707 13.01 -6.04 -7.99
C ASP A 707 12.41 -4.93 -8.87
N GLY A 708 13.11 -3.79 -8.97
CA GLY A 708 12.74 -2.66 -9.83
C GLY A 708 12.50 -3.02 -11.31
N GLY A 709 12.97 -4.18 -11.79
CA GLY A 709 12.75 -4.67 -13.15
C GLY A 709 11.26 -4.84 -13.51
N ALA A 710 10.39 -4.99 -12.50
CA ALA A 710 8.94 -5.03 -12.69
C ALA A 710 8.37 -3.76 -13.36
N TRP A 711 9.10 -2.64 -13.31
CA TRP A 711 8.66 -1.33 -13.80
C TRP A 711 9.21 -0.97 -15.19
N ILE A 712 10.09 -1.78 -15.77
CA ILE A 712 10.68 -1.48 -17.10
C ILE A 712 9.58 -1.41 -18.18
N LEU A 713 8.71 -2.42 -18.25
CA LEU A 713 7.65 -2.45 -19.26
C LEU A 713 6.69 -1.26 -19.14
N PRO A 714 6.07 -0.99 -17.97
CA PRO A 714 5.14 0.13 -17.86
C PRO A 714 5.80 1.50 -18.03
N LEU A 715 7.07 1.69 -17.65
CA LEU A 715 7.70 3.01 -17.75
C LEU A 715 8.34 3.30 -19.11
N THR A 716 8.75 2.25 -19.83
CA THR A 716 9.66 2.42 -20.98
C THR A 716 9.19 1.70 -22.25
N GLY A 717 8.13 0.89 -22.16
CA GLY A 717 7.61 0.07 -23.26
C GLY A 717 8.49 -1.12 -23.66
N ARG A 718 9.71 -1.25 -23.12
CA ARG A 718 10.64 -2.34 -23.43
C ARG A 718 10.16 -3.66 -22.82
N GLN A 719 10.26 -4.74 -23.60
CA GLN A 719 9.83 -6.06 -23.16
C GLN A 719 10.77 -6.61 -22.09
N THR A 720 10.19 -7.28 -21.09
CA THR A 720 10.96 -7.99 -20.06
C THR A 720 10.71 -9.49 -20.11
N THR A 721 11.62 -10.27 -19.56
CA THR A 721 11.46 -11.73 -19.44
C THR A 721 10.35 -12.12 -18.45
N THR A 722 10.07 -11.25 -17.48
CA THR A 722 8.96 -11.37 -16.53
C THR A 722 8.20 -10.04 -16.47
N PRO A 723 7.24 -9.81 -17.38
CA PRO A 723 6.41 -8.61 -17.35
C PRO A 723 5.42 -8.63 -16.17
N PRO A 724 4.70 -7.52 -15.91
CA PRO A 724 3.61 -7.51 -14.93
C PRO A 724 2.62 -8.66 -15.16
N VAL A 725 2.04 -9.16 -14.06
CA VAL A 725 1.37 -10.48 -13.99
C VAL A 725 0.18 -10.69 -14.93
N ASP A 726 -0.31 -9.66 -15.62
CA ASP A 726 -1.36 -9.78 -16.64
C ASP A 726 -0.97 -10.69 -17.81
N TYR A 727 0.31 -11.04 -17.95
CA TYR A 727 0.78 -12.03 -18.92
C TYR A 727 0.10 -13.39 -18.76
N ILE A 728 -0.38 -13.73 -17.56
CA ILE A 728 -1.07 -14.99 -17.27
C ILE A 728 -2.39 -15.15 -18.03
N TYR A 729 -2.92 -14.07 -18.59
CA TYR A 729 -4.16 -14.13 -19.38
C TYR A 729 -3.95 -14.66 -20.80
N ASP A 730 -2.71 -14.75 -21.26
CA ASP A 730 -2.33 -15.47 -22.47
C ASP A 730 -1.59 -16.77 -22.10
N PRO A 731 -2.15 -17.96 -22.40
CA PRO A 731 -1.54 -19.24 -22.02
C PRO A 731 -0.18 -19.52 -22.67
N THR A 732 0.08 -18.96 -23.86
CA THR A 732 1.36 -19.15 -24.56
C THR A 732 2.43 -18.29 -23.90
N LEU A 733 2.13 -17.01 -23.67
CA LEU A 733 3.02 -16.11 -22.94
C LEU A 733 3.27 -16.62 -21.52
N ALA A 734 2.25 -17.11 -20.83
CA ALA A 734 2.39 -17.70 -19.49
C ALA A 734 3.38 -18.87 -19.46
N ARG A 735 3.32 -19.78 -20.44
CA ARG A 735 4.27 -20.88 -20.58
C ARG A 735 5.68 -20.40 -20.90
N GLN A 736 5.82 -19.40 -21.79
CA GLN A 736 7.12 -18.83 -22.15
C GLN A 736 7.80 -18.17 -20.94
N VAL A 737 7.06 -17.36 -20.18
CA VAL A 737 7.57 -16.70 -18.98
C VAL A 737 7.93 -17.73 -17.91
N SER A 738 7.09 -18.75 -17.68
CA SER A 738 7.41 -19.82 -16.72
C SER A 738 8.65 -20.62 -17.14
N ALA A 739 8.75 -21.04 -18.41
CA ALA A 739 9.89 -21.81 -18.91
C ALA A 739 11.21 -21.04 -18.79
N PHE A 740 11.20 -19.74 -19.13
CA PHE A 740 12.36 -18.88 -18.96
C PHE A 740 12.82 -18.84 -17.50
N ASN A 741 11.89 -18.55 -16.58
CA ASN A 741 12.22 -18.36 -15.16
C ASN A 741 12.60 -19.66 -14.45
N GLU A 742 11.99 -20.79 -14.81
CA GLU A 742 12.39 -22.10 -14.30
C GLU A 742 13.81 -22.46 -14.72
N SER A 743 14.16 -22.24 -15.99
CA SER A 743 15.51 -22.47 -16.49
C SER A 743 16.53 -21.50 -15.87
N ALA A 744 16.18 -20.21 -15.76
CA ALA A 744 17.05 -19.21 -15.16
C ALA A 744 17.30 -19.47 -13.67
N ALA A 745 16.27 -19.87 -12.91
CA ALA A 745 16.41 -20.19 -11.49
C ALA A 745 17.22 -21.46 -11.22
N GLN A 746 17.32 -22.37 -12.19
CA GLN A 746 18.13 -23.59 -12.11
C GLN A 746 19.56 -23.41 -12.62
N MET A 747 19.90 -22.26 -13.20
CA MET A 747 21.23 -22.00 -13.71
C MET A 747 22.24 -21.89 -12.57
N ALA A 748 23.17 -22.84 -12.50
CA ALA A 748 24.12 -22.95 -11.39
C ALA A 748 25.13 -21.80 -11.35
N ASP A 749 25.59 -21.32 -12.52
CA ASP A 749 26.62 -20.29 -12.60
C ASP A 749 26.44 -19.33 -13.79
N TRP A 750 26.04 -18.10 -13.45
CA TRP A 750 25.88 -16.98 -14.39
C TRP A 750 27.20 -16.37 -14.89
N SER A 751 28.36 -16.81 -14.38
CA SER A 751 29.67 -16.31 -14.80
C SER A 751 30.19 -16.97 -16.09
N THR A 752 29.50 -18.01 -16.56
CA THR A 752 29.93 -18.79 -17.72
C THR A 752 29.46 -18.17 -19.05
N PRO A 753 30.27 -18.23 -20.14
CA PRO A 753 29.83 -17.79 -21.47
C PRO A 753 28.53 -18.47 -21.93
N ALA A 754 28.33 -19.75 -21.57
CA ALA A 754 27.13 -20.52 -21.88
C ALA A 754 25.84 -19.88 -21.31
N ALA A 755 25.91 -19.27 -20.12
CA ALA A 755 24.79 -18.54 -19.53
C ALA A 755 24.37 -17.32 -20.38
N ALA A 756 25.34 -16.57 -20.89
CA ALA A 756 25.09 -15.42 -21.75
C ALA A 756 24.58 -15.84 -23.13
N ASP A 757 25.14 -16.92 -23.70
CA ASP A 757 24.64 -17.51 -24.94
C ASP A 757 23.20 -18.01 -24.82
N TRP A 758 22.84 -18.62 -23.68
CA TRP A 758 21.46 -18.99 -23.39
C TRP A 758 20.53 -17.77 -23.36
N LEU A 759 20.91 -16.69 -22.68
CA LEU A 759 20.13 -15.44 -22.67
C LEU A 759 19.92 -14.89 -24.10
N ARG A 760 20.98 -14.86 -24.90
CA ARG A 760 20.93 -14.44 -26.30
C ARG A 760 19.97 -15.29 -27.13
N GLN A 761 19.98 -16.62 -26.96
CA GLN A 761 19.03 -17.54 -27.62
C GLN A 761 17.57 -17.25 -27.23
N GLN A 762 17.32 -16.72 -26.03
CA GLN A 762 16.00 -16.26 -25.60
C GLN A 762 15.64 -14.85 -26.13
N GLY A 763 16.50 -14.27 -26.97
CA GLY A 763 16.37 -12.92 -27.51
C GLY A 763 16.66 -11.80 -26.50
N VAL A 764 17.29 -12.12 -25.36
CA VAL A 764 17.67 -11.12 -24.36
C VAL A 764 18.89 -10.34 -24.84
N THR A 765 18.83 -9.02 -24.72
CA THR A 765 19.91 -8.10 -25.09
C THR A 765 20.57 -7.45 -23.87
N HIS A 766 19.81 -7.31 -22.78
CA HIS A 766 20.26 -6.63 -21.57
C HIS A 766 19.74 -7.37 -20.34
N ILE A 767 20.41 -7.21 -19.21
CA ILE A 767 19.99 -7.72 -17.90
C ILE A 767 19.87 -6.52 -16.96
N PHE A 768 18.75 -6.41 -16.27
CA PHE A 768 18.53 -5.45 -15.20
C PHE A 768 18.49 -6.18 -13.86
N VAL A 769 19.27 -5.72 -12.89
CA VAL A 769 19.25 -6.20 -11.51
C VAL A 769 19.03 -5.02 -10.59
N GLY A 770 17.81 -4.92 -10.05
CA GLY A 770 17.46 -3.87 -9.09
C GLY A 770 18.02 -4.17 -7.70
N VAL A 771 17.90 -3.23 -6.76
CA VAL A 771 18.50 -3.31 -5.41
C VAL A 771 18.14 -4.61 -4.68
N LYS A 772 16.86 -5.02 -4.72
CA LYS A 772 16.40 -6.26 -4.07
C LYS A 772 16.98 -7.53 -4.71
N GLY A 773 17.16 -7.52 -6.03
CA GLY A 773 17.74 -8.62 -6.80
C GLY A 773 16.95 -9.92 -6.79
N GLY A 774 17.65 -11.01 -7.06
CA GLY A 774 17.12 -12.38 -7.19
C GLY A 774 18.23 -13.34 -7.64
N PHE A 775 17.91 -14.29 -8.51
CA PHE A 775 18.88 -15.28 -9.00
C PHE A 775 19.98 -14.69 -9.90
N PHE A 776 19.76 -13.54 -10.54
CA PHE A 776 20.82 -12.77 -11.20
C PHE A 776 21.66 -12.03 -10.16
N ASN A 777 22.78 -12.63 -9.77
CA ASN A 777 23.76 -11.99 -8.88
C ASN A 777 24.75 -11.12 -9.69
N PRO A 778 24.82 -9.79 -9.45
CA PRO A 778 25.71 -8.89 -10.19
C PRO A 778 27.19 -9.26 -10.11
N ALA A 779 27.67 -9.78 -8.97
CA ALA A 779 29.06 -10.19 -8.80
C ALA A 779 29.42 -11.37 -9.72
N THR A 780 28.49 -12.32 -9.86
CA THR A 780 28.65 -13.46 -10.77
C THR A 780 28.55 -13.01 -12.23
N LEU A 781 27.58 -12.15 -12.56
CA LEU A 781 27.43 -11.59 -13.92
C LEU A 781 28.65 -10.78 -14.35
N ARG A 782 29.27 -10.02 -13.43
CA ARG A 782 30.45 -9.20 -13.72
C ARG A 782 31.68 -10.03 -14.14
N ARG A 783 31.76 -11.29 -13.69
CA ARG A 783 32.81 -12.25 -14.06
C ARG A 783 32.57 -12.90 -15.42
N ASN A 784 31.39 -12.73 -16.01
CA ASN A 784 31.08 -13.31 -17.31
C ASN A 784 31.73 -12.50 -18.44
N PRO A 785 32.64 -13.10 -19.25
CA PRO A 785 33.34 -12.38 -20.30
C PRO A 785 32.43 -11.97 -21.48
N ARG A 786 31.20 -12.52 -21.56
CA ARG A 786 30.20 -12.18 -22.59
C ARG A 786 29.18 -11.13 -22.12
N LEU A 787 29.35 -10.59 -20.90
CA LEU A 787 28.49 -9.55 -20.35
C LEU A 787 29.30 -8.27 -20.10
N THR A 788 28.79 -7.14 -20.57
CA THR A 788 29.40 -5.83 -20.32
C THR A 788 28.57 -5.06 -19.31
N LEU A 789 29.18 -4.66 -18.19
CA LEU A 789 28.53 -3.79 -17.22
C LEU A 789 28.40 -2.38 -17.82
N LEU A 790 27.16 -1.89 -17.94
CA LEU A 790 26.86 -0.56 -18.47
C LEU A 790 26.54 0.47 -17.37
N TYR A 791 25.89 0.02 -16.29
CA TYR A 791 25.44 0.88 -15.19
C TYR A 791 25.64 0.16 -13.85
N SER A 792 26.16 0.88 -12.86
CA SER A 792 26.33 0.41 -11.48
C SER A 792 26.29 1.58 -10.51
N GLN A 793 25.14 1.82 -9.88
CA GLN A 793 24.99 2.87 -8.87
C GLN A 793 23.89 2.48 -7.86
N GLY A 794 24.15 2.75 -6.57
CA GLY A 794 23.17 2.57 -5.48
C GLY A 794 22.63 1.13 -5.34
N GLY A 795 23.37 0.13 -5.82
CA GLY A 795 22.95 -1.29 -5.79
C GLY A 795 22.11 -1.76 -6.98
N ALA A 796 21.79 -0.90 -7.94
CA ALA A 796 21.16 -1.28 -9.21
C ALA A 796 22.21 -1.43 -10.32
N PHE A 797 22.01 -2.43 -11.19
CA PHE A 797 22.97 -2.83 -12.22
C PHE A 797 22.29 -3.07 -13.56
N ILE A 798 22.97 -2.70 -14.64
CA ILE A 798 22.54 -3.01 -16.02
C ILE A 798 23.73 -3.59 -16.78
N PHE A 799 23.51 -4.74 -17.42
CA PHE A 799 24.49 -5.41 -18.26
C PHE A 799 23.97 -5.51 -19.69
N ALA A 800 24.86 -5.36 -20.68
CA ALA A 800 24.62 -5.77 -22.06
C ALA A 800 25.09 -7.20 -22.28
N VAL A 801 24.36 -7.96 -23.09
CA VAL A 801 24.73 -9.28 -23.57
C VAL A 801 25.41 -9.13 -24.93
N ASP A 802 26.63 -9.66 -25.09
CA ASP A 802 27.37 -9.59 -26.35
C ASP A 802 26.57 -10.24 -27.50
N PRO A 803 26.40 -9.55 -28.66
CA PRO A 803 25.60 -10.05 -29.77
C PRO A 803 26.24 -11.21 -30.55
N ASN A 804 27.56 -11.42 -30.46
CA ASN A 804 28.27 -12.41 -31.29
C ASN A 804 28.18 -13.85 -30.72
N PRO A 805 28.09 -14.91 -31.53
CA PRO A 805 28.21 -16.29 -31.06
C PRO A 805 29.69 -16.71 -30.91
N VAL A 806 29.96 -17.69 -30.05
CA VAL A 806 31.27 -18.37 -30.01
C VAL A 806 31.51 -19.09 -31.34
N SER A 807 32.58 -18.72 -32.07
CA SER A 807 33.14 -19.62 -33.08
C SER A 807 33.76 -20.82 -32.36
N PRO A 808 33.43 -22.08 -32.71
CA PRO A 808 34.09 -23.21 -32.10
C PRO A 808 35.61 -23.09 -32.31
N PRO A 809 36.44 -23.49 -31.34
CA PRO A 809 37.88 -23.45 -31.53
C PRO A 809 38.22 -24.24 -32.80
N LEU A 810 38.91 -23.58 -33.74
CA LEU A 810 39.54 -24.24 -34.88
C LEU A 810 40.35 -25.41 -34.33
N LYS A 811 39.98 -26.64 -34.68
CA LYS A 811 40.82 -27.81 -34.44
C LYS A 811 42.15 -27.58 -35.15
N SER A 812 43.15 -27.10 -34.42
CA SER A 812 44.53 -27.07 -34.88
C SER A 812 45.02 -28.51 -35.00
N GLY A 813 45.38 -28.93 -36.21
CA GLY A 813 46.16 -30.16 -36.42
C GLY A 813 45.60 -31.11 -37.47
N ALA A 814 45.54 -30.67 -38.73
CA ALA A 814 45.76 -31.58 -39.85
C ALA A 814 47.18 -31.28 -40.38
N THR A 815 48.11 -32.16 -40.03
CA THR A 815 49.48 -32.21 -40.55
C THR A 815 49.45 -32.37 -42.08
N PRO A 816 50.32 -31.68 -42.84
CA PRO A 816 50.42 -31.90 -44.27
C PRO A 816 51.15 -33.21 -44.53
N ARG A 817 50.52 -34.14 -45.24
CA ARG A 817 51.21 -35.32 -45.81
C ARG A 817 52.13 -34.84 -46.93
N ASN A 818 53.43 -34.81 -46.64
CA ASN A 818 54.46 -34.83 -47.67
C ASN A 818 54.43 -36.17 -48.40
N ARG A 819 54.33 -36.11 -49.73
CA ARG A 819 54.82 -37.16 -50.64
C ARG A 819 56.36 -37.15 -50.60
N VAL A 820 56.97 -38.31 -50.76
CA VAL A 820 58.16 -38.60 -51.61
C VAL A 820 58.62 -40.05 -51.29
N PHE A 821 58.59 -40.87 -52.35
CA PHE A 821 59.20 -42.19 -52.62
C PHE A 821 59.05 -43.35 -51.62
#